data_AF-A0AB40BD97-F1
#
_entry.id   AF-A0AB40BD97-F1
#
_cell.length_a   1.000
_cell.length_b   1.000
_cell.length_c   1.000
_cell.angle_alpha   90.00
_cell.angle_beta   90.00
_cell.angle_gamma   90.00
#
_symmetry.space_group_name_H-M   'P 1'
#
loop_
_entity.id
_entity.type
_entity.pdbx_description
1 polymer ?
#
loop_
_entity_poly.entity_id
_entity_poly.type
_entity_poly.pdbx_seq_one_letter_code
_entity_poly.pdbx_strand_id
1 'polypeptide(L)'
;MKRFVLVFLFPCFLCFLFSICLLVEGRNNISFSPLSEDQNNIMSNLSTILSHQPSFKTNSNPNPCSWTSWVICSTSSSSSSSLEVTGINLSEYGLSTETTKNTSFFSLLCQIDSLQSLNLSHNNFESLPDSFLSNNCTASSRLRILDISFNQLSGQLPNLSQFTALVSLNLSMNKLSGNIDRQLHGLVLLKSLNLRNNFITGNLPMNLSSALEELLLSYNKFEGSIPGEMFKYANLDVLDLSQNQLNGFIPDGIERLQKLKKIFLSGNNLAGELPSNMAMIKTLSQFAANKNHFNGRIPSGITTNLQFLDLSYNNLAGDLPHDLLSHGSLGHLDLTNNFLSGPIPPISGNLLTNLTRLRLGQNKLNGSIPPAIGDISGLMYLELNDNHFEGYIPVQLQNCKNLSLLNLAGNNLTGAFPKELASLTQLQVLKLQMNNLNGSIPDEIYQLANLSTLNLSRNGFTGGISASISNLKKIAFLNLNDNKLGGLIPDSIGNIGPSLIELQLANNKFNGSVPSMSRDSQMTTLNLSSNLLMGPLPESLSVLNNLEVLDLSDNNFTGDIPSSFTGLGSLTILDLSNNHLTGILPNFPKYVNVIITGNNIQNVTNPNTPTPSQSRRRTNVLVVVVAVVGSVVVFGLFAALLFFVVSQRFNRVEDEDPLVRYNPSQVIKGCFITSNNTHRSNIDFMKAMVAVSNPENVVLKTRFATHYKAVMANVSTYTVKKLNWGDKMFQMGSHEKFEEELQVLGKLSNSNVMVPLAYALTQDNAYLFYENVHKGTVFDFLHKGLETALDWSSRYSIALGVAQGLTFLHGCTQPVVLLDLSTKSIHLKSLKEPQIGDIELCKVIDSFKSFGSLSAIAGSVGYMPPEYPYTMRVTMAGNVYSFGVILLELLTGKPPVSKGIELAKWALSYSARTIGKDQILDSSIKRTSPEVHSQMLSVLKVALSCVCASPESRPKMRNVLRMLFNAR
;
A
#
# COMPACT_ATOMS: atom_id res chain seq x y z
N MET A 1 7.20 13.08 35.68
CA MET A 1 6.70 14.38 35.22
C MET A 1 7.90 15.32 35.07
N LYS A 2 8.07 15.94 33.89
CA LYS A 2 9.18 16.83 33.47
C LYS A 2 10.60 16.23 33.43
N ARG A 3 10.98 15.79 32.22
CA ARG A 3 12.31 15.85 31.54
C ARG A 3 12.49 14.59 30.70
N PHE A 4 12.04 14.61 29.44
CA PHE A 4 12.53 13.80 28.30
C PHE A 4 11.59 14.03 27.10
N VAL A 5 11.71 15.21 26.48
CA VAL A 5 11.19 15.53 25.14
C VAL A 5 12.20 16.51 24.53
N LEU A 6 13.36 16.03 24.07
CA LEU A 6 14.31 16.88 23.34
C LEU A 6 15.39 16.07 22.59
N VAL A 7 15.04 15.21 21.62
CA VAL A 7 16.03 14.66 20.64
C VAL A 7 15.49 14.54 19.20
N PHE A 8 14.19 14.76 18.93
CA PHE A 8 13.63 14.66 17.57
C PHE A 8 13.32 15.99 16.86
N LEU A 9 13.90 17.10 17.29
CA LEU A 9 13.66 18.42 16.67
C LEU A 9 14.92 19.16 16.21
N PHE A 10 16.08 18.52 16.17
CA PHE A 10 17.35 19.23 15.92
C PHE A 10 17.72 19.54 14.45
N PRO A 11 17.15 18.94 13.37
CA PRO A 11 17.38 19.45 12.01
C PRO A 11 16.37 20.52 11.58
N CYS A 12 15.20 20.63 12.24
CA CYS A 12 14.26 21.73 12.02
C CYS A 12 14.66 23.00 12.79
N PHE A 13 15.51 22.89 13.81
CA PHE A 13 15.89 24.03 14.64
C PHE A 13 17.02 24.88 14.04
N LEU A 14 17.89 24.34 13.16
CA LEU A 14 18.94 25.15 12.52
C LEU A 14 18.43 26.02 11.36
N CYS A 15 17.39 25.60 10.63
CA CYS A 15 16.70 26.47 9.67
C CYS A 15 15.82 27.53 10.38
N PHE A 16 15.36 27.24 11.60
CA PHE A 16 14.60 28.20 12.41
C PHE A 16 15.52 29.19 13.16
N LEU A 17 16.74 28.78 13.53
CA LEU A 17 17.71 29.63 14.24
C LEU A 17 18.40 30.66 13.33
N PHE A 18 18.55 30.40 12.03
CA PHE A 18 19.00 31.44 11.09
C PHE A 18 17.91 32.50 10.80
N SER A 19 16.63 32.19 11.06
CA SER A 19 15.54 33.16 10.98
C SER A 19 15.27 33.91 12.30
N ILE A 20 15.95 33.56 13.41
CA ILE A 20 15.71 34.18 14.74
C ILE A 20 16.90 35.00 15.25
N CYS A 21 18.08 34.93 14.65
CA CYS A 21 19.21 35.79 15.04
C CYS A 21 19.11 37.27 14.59
N LEU A 22 17.94 37.75 14.17
CA LEU A 22 17.68 39.19 13.94
C LEU A 22 16.50 39.74 14.76
N LEU A 23 16.02 39.01 15.77
CA LEU A 23 14.95 39.48 16.66
C LEU A 23 15.32 39.20 18.12
N VAL A 24 16.26 39.97 18.67
CA VAL A 24 16.15 40.69 19.96
C VAL A 24 17.41 41.57 20.06
N GLU A 25 17.32 42.81 19.60
CA GLU A 25 18.06 43.93 20.21
C GLU A 25 17.17 45.17 20.19
N GLY A 26 16.96 45.73 21.38
CA GLY A 26 16.57 47.12 21.63
C GLY A 26 15.38 47.70 20.86
N ARG A 27 14.26 47.92 21.57
CA ARG A 27 13.34 49.02 21.23
C ARG A 27 14.13 50.32 21.14
N ASN A 28 14.42 50.75 19.91
CA ASN A 28 14.58 52.14 19.57
C ASN A 28 13.68 52.39 18.35
N ASN A 29 12.75 53.32 18.49
CA ASN A 29 11.94 53.84 17.39
C ASN A 29 12.89 54.50 16.38
N ILE A 30 13.41 53.72 15.44
CA ILE A 30 14.06 54.24 14.24
C ILE A 30 12.97 54.28 13.18
N SER A 31 12.51 55.48 12.86
CA SER A 31 11.62 55.73 11.73
C SER A 31 12.39 55.41 10.44
N PHE A 32 12.18 54.23 9.88
CA PHE A 32 12.68 53.89 8.55
C PHE A 32 11.96 54.74 7.50
N SER A 33 12.69 55.15 6.47
CA SER A 33 12.12 55.86 5.32
C SER A 33 11.12 54.94 4.60
N PRO A 34 9.99 55.46 4.10
CA PRO A 34 9.05 54.67 3.33
C PRO A 34 9.70 54.12 2.05
N LEU A 35 9.16 53.00 1.53
CA LEU A 35 9.42 52.51 0.17
C LEU A 35 9.33 53.66 -0.84
N SER A 36 10.09 53.59 -1.93
CA SER A 36 9.95 54.54 -3.02
C SER A 36 8.51 54.58 -3.54
N GLU A 37 8.07 55.75 -4.01
CA GLU A 37 6.71 55.94 -4.51
C GLU A 37 6.40 54.97 -5.66
N ASP A 38 7.38 54.72 -6.52
CA ASP A 38 7.29 53.74 -7.61
C ASP A 38 7.07 52.31 -7.09
N GLN A 39 7.83 51.85 -6.09
CA GLN A 39 7.64 50.51 -5.51
C GLN A 39 6.29 50.38 -4.80
N ASN A 40 5.84 51.42 -4.08
CA ASN A 40 4.51 51.41 -3.47
C ASN A 40 3.40 51.29 -4.53
N ASN A 41 3.53 52.01 -5.64
CA ASN A 41 2.58 51.94 -6.75
C ASN A 41 2.56 50.56 -7.42
N ILE A 42 3.73 49.96 -7.67
CA ILE A 42 3.85 48.61 -8.24
C ILE A 42 3.20 47.57 -7.32
N MET A 43 3.49 47.63 -6.02
CA MET A 43 2.96 46.67 -5.04
C MET A 43 1.45 46.83 -4.82
N SER A 44 0.92 48.06 -4.85
CA SER A 44 -0.51 48.33 -4.81
C SER A 44 -1.25 47.72 -6.01
N ASN A 45 -0.67 47.86 -7.21
CA ASN A 45 -1.21 47.25 -8.43
C ASN A 45 -1.16 45.72 -8.37
N LEU A 46 -0.04 45.13 -7.91
CA LEU A 46 0.07 43.68 -7.72
C LEU A 46 -0.97 43.16 -6.72
N SER A 47 -1.15 43.84 -5.58
CA SER A 47 -2.17 43.49 -4.58
C SER A 47 -3.59 43.54 -5.16
N THR A 48 -3.87 44.52 -6.01
CA THR A 48 -5.18 44.65 -6.69
C THR A 48 -5.42 43.52 -7.70
N ILE A 49 -4.37 43.07 -8.40
CA ILE A 49 -4.46 41.90 -9.29
C ILE A 49 -4.75 40.63 -8.47
N LEU A 50 -4.08 40.48 -7.33
CA LEU A 50 -4.18 39.29 -6.47
C LEU A 50 -5.47 39.26 -5.64
N SER A 51 -6.07 40.40 -5.30
CA SER A 51 -7.31 40.49 -4.52
C SER A 51 -8.53 39.85 -5.18
N HIS A 52 -8.47 39.62 -6.50
CA HIS A 52 -9.47 38.88 -7.25
C HIS A 52 -9.38 37.36 -7.03
N GLN A 53 -8.36 36.88 -6.33
CA GLN A 53 -8.20 35.46 -5.99
C GLN A 53 -8.89 35.12 -4.67
N PRO A 54 -9.74 34.07 -4.61
CA PRO A 54 -10.48 33.69 -3.41
C PRO A 54 -9.60 33.39 -2.19
N SER A 55 -8.38 32.93 -2.44
CA SER A 55 -7.36 32.56 -1.45
C SER A 55 -6.59 33.77 -0.88
N PHE A 56 -6.67 34.93 -1.54
CA PHE A 56 -5.89 36.11 -1.19
C PHE A 56 -6.69 37.06 -0.30
N LYS A 57 -6.23 37.26 0.94
CA LYS A 57 -6.81 38.22 1.88
C LYS A 57 -6.09 39.56 1.78
N THR A 58 -6.81 40.62 1.43
CA THR A 58 -6.25 41.98 1.37
C THR A 58 -5.89 42.48 2.76
N ASN A 59 -4.72 43.10 2.86
CA ASN A 59 -4.23 43.70 4.11
C ASN A 59 -4.61 45.19 4.13
N SER A 60 -5.08 45.71 5.27
CA SER A 60 -5.56 47.09 5.40
C SER A 60 -4.43 48.13 5.54
N ASN A 61 -3.19 47.67 5.65
CA ASN A 61 -2.02 48.54 5.82
C ASN A 61 -1.51 49.02 4.44
N PRO A 62 -1.33 50.34 4.22
CA PRO A 62 -0.84 50.87 2.95
C PRO A 62 0.65 50.57 2.67
N ASN A 63 1.44 50.13 3.67
CA ASN A 63 2.85 49.82 3.50
C ASN A 63 3.07 48.35 3.07
N PRO A 64 3.55 48.07 1.84
CA PRO A 64 3.83 46.71 1.38
C PRO A 64 4.79 45.90 2.25
N CYS A 65 5.76 46.54 2.90
CA CYS A 65 6.70 45.83 3.80
C CYS A 65 6.04 45.32 5.09
N SER A 66 4.81 45.76 5.39
CA SER A 66 4.01 45.21 6.48
C SER A 66 3.16 44.00 6.05
N TRP A 67 3.13 43.67 4.75
CA TRP A 67 2.44 42.51 4.21
C TRP A 67 3.29 41.25 4.39
N THR A 68 3.48 40.87 5.65
CA THR A 68 4.39 39.79 6.07
C THR A 68 4.01 38.39 5.56
N SER A 69 2.86 38.23 4.92
CA SER A 69 2.41 36.95 4.35
C SER A 69 3.01 36.62 2.98
N TRP A 70 3.38 37.62 2.16
CA TRP A 70 3.84 37.39 0.78
C TRP A 70 4.90 38.38 0.26
N VAL A 71 5.26 39.40 1.04
CA VAL A 71 6.29 40.41 0.67
C VAL A 71 7.46 40.35 1.65
N ILE A 72 8.68 40.39 1.11
CA ILE A 72 9.92 40.44 1.85
C ILE A 72 10.62 41.76 1.50
N CYS A 73 10.96 42.55 2.52
CA CYS A 73 11.72 43.78 2.37
C CYS A 73 13.08 43.71 3.07
N SER A 74 14.05 44.46 2.58
CA SER A 74 15.37 44.60 3.22
C SER A 74 15.88 46.02 3.10
N THR A 75 16.87 46.39 3.91
CA THR A 75 17.50 47.71 3.83
C THR A 75 18.32 47.83 2.55
N SER A 76 18.18 48.95 1.85
CA SER A 76 18.87 49.25 0.60
C SER A 76 20.39 49.21 0.78
N SER A 77 21.09 48.72 -0.25
CA SER A 77 22.57 48.75 -0.29
C SER A 77 23.13 50.18 -0.46
N SER A 78 22.31 51.13 -0.91
CA SER A 78 22.71 52.52 -1.21
C SER A 78 22.43 53.51 -0.08
N SER A 79 21.53 53.19 0.87
CA SER A 79 21.34 53.99 2.08
C SER A 79 20.83 53.12 3.23
N SER A 80 21.42 53.28 4.42
CA SER A 80 21.08 52.49 5.62
C SER A 80 19.70 52.80 6.21
N SER A 81 18.92 53.67 5.57
CA SER A 81 17.62 54.15 6.06
C SER A 81 16.43 53.88 5.13
N SER A 82 16.61 53.41 3.87
CA SER A 82 15.52 53.09 2.95
C SER A 82 15.26 51.59 2.83
N LEU A 83 13.99 51.19 2.82
CA LEU A 83 13.54 49.80 2.59
C LEU A 83 13.24 49.57 1.11
N GLU A 84 13.56 48.38 0.60
CA GLU A 84 13.24 47.93 -0.75
C GLU A 84 12.59 46.54 -0.71
N VAL A 85 11.69 46.26 -1.65
CA VAL A 85 11.10 44.92 -1.83
C VAL A 85 12.16 43.99 -2.43
N THR A 86 12.60 43.00 -1.67
CA THR A 86 13.63 42.04 -2.09
C THR A 86 13.09 40.66 -2.39
N GLY A 87 11.86 40.34 -1.97
CA GLY A 87 11.25 39.06 -2.29
C GLY A 87 9.74 39.05 -2.33
N ILE A 88 9.20 38.15 -3.16
CA ILE A 88 7.77 37.91 -3.33
C ILE A 88 7.51 36.41 -3.19
N ASN A 89 6.57 36.04 -2.31
CA ASN A 89 6.16 34.65 -2.07
C ASN A 89 4.67 34.48 -2.33
N LEU A 90 4.34 33.94 -3.50
CA LEU A 90 2.98 33.68 -3.96
C LEU A 90 2.73 32.18 -4.10
N SER A 91 3.27 31.39 -3.18
CA SER A 91 3.03 29.94 -3.14
C SER A 91 1.61 29.59 -2.70
N GLU A 92 1.00 28.54 -3.27
CA GLU A 92 -0.30 27.97 -2.87
C GLU A 92 -1.54 28.88 -3.08
N TYR A 93 -1.42 29.95 -3.87
CA TYR A 93 -2.53 30.87 -4.12
C TYR A 93 -3.49 30.42 -5.24
N GLY A 94 -3.17 29.34 -5.97
CA GLY A 94 -3.99 28.84 -7.07
C GLY A 94 -3.86 29.67 -8.36
N LEU A 95 -2.81 30.47 -8.48
CA LEU A 95 -2.55 31.33 -9.63
C LEU A 95 -2.35 30.50 -10.90
N SER A 96 -2.90 30.96 -12.01
CA SER A 96 -2.73 30.31 -13.33
C SER A 96 -2.27 31.31 -14.38
N THR A 97 -1.77 30.79 -15.51
CA THR A 97 -1.45 31.63 -16.66
C THR A 97 -2.68 32.39 -17.12
N GLU A 98 -3.89 31.80 -17.15
CA GLU A 98 -5.13 32.49 -17.54
C GLU A 98 -5.54 33.62 -16.60
N THR A 99 -5.52 33.37 -15.29
CA THR A 99 -5.82 34.41 -14.28
C THR A 99 -4.82 35.57 -14.32
N THR A 100 -3.62 35.34 -14.86
CA THR A 100 -2.56 36.34 -15.00
C THR A 100 -2.38 36.84 -16.44
N LYS A 101 -3.10 36.28 -17.43
CA LYS A 101 -2.91 36.56 -18.87
C LYS A 101 -3.47 37.92 -19.28
N ASN A 102 -4.60 38.31 -18.67
CA ASN A 102 -5.25 39.60 -18.90
C ASN A 102 -4.69 40.70 -17.99
N THR A 103 -3.66 40.40 -17.19
CA THR A 103 -3.09 41.34 -16.21
C THR A 103 -1.62 41.58 -16.50
N SER A 104 -1.13 42.79 -16.21
CA SER A 104 0.28 43.16 -16.30
C SER A 104 1.14 42.51 -15.20
N PHE A 105 0.73 41.34 -14.67
CA PHE A 105 1.31 40.71 -13.49
C PHE A 105 2.82 40.47 -13.60
N PHE A 106 3.26 39.71 -14.61
CA PHE A 106 4.69 39.44 -14.79
C PHE A 106 5.47 40.71 -15.15
N SER A 107 4.90 41.62 -15.94
CA SER A 107 5.55 42.90 -16.23
C SER A 107 5.74 43.77 -14.99
N LEU A 108 4.80 43.76 -14.04
CA LEU A 108 4.92 44.50 -12.77
C LEU A 108 5.99 43.87 -11.88
N LEU A 109 6.06 42.53 -11.81
CA LEU A 109 7.15 41.84 -11.09
C LEU A 109 8.53 42.24 -11.64
N CYS A 110 8.65 42.36 -12.96
CA CYS A 110 9.89 42.73 -13.64
C CYS A 110 10.30 44.21 -13.45
N GLN A 111 9.40 45.08 -12.99
CA GLN A 111 9.69 46.49 -12.67
C GLN A 111 10.28 46.67 -11.26
N ILE A 112 10.34 45.60 -10.46
CA ILE A 112 10.93 45.64 -9.11
C ILE A 112 12.42 45.34 -9.22
N ASP A 113 13.22 46.37 -9.50
CA ASP A 113 14.67 46.24 -9.75
C ASP A 113 15.47 45.66 -8.55
N SER A 114 14.91 45.76 -7.34
CA SER A 114 15.50 45.21 -6.11
C SER A 114 15.15 43.75 -5.84
N LEU A 115 14.32 43.12 -6.68
CA LEU A 115 13.81 41.77 -6.46
C LEU A 115 14.93 40.72 -6.56
N GLN A 116 15.13 39.97 -5.48
CA GLN A 116 16.15 38.92 -5.35
C GLN A 116 15.55 37.52 -5.22
N SER A 117 14.32 37.39 -4.73
CA SER A 117 13.65 36.09 -4.56
C SER A 117 12.22 36.12 -5.07
N LEU A 118 11.86 35.17 -5.92
CA LEU A 118 10.51 35.01 -6.44
C LEU A 118 10.06 33.55 -6.26
N ASN A 119 9.03 33.34 -5.45
CA ASN A 119 8.41 32.04 -5.25
C ASN A 119 6.98 32.04 -5.81
N LEU A 120 6.75 31.22 -6.83
CA LEU A 120 5.49 30.99 -7.52
C LEU A 120 5.06 29.51 -7.41
N SER A 121 5.58 28.77 -6.43
CA SER A 121 5.35 27.33 -6.33
C SER A 121 3.91 26.95 -5.97
N HIS A 122 3.51 25.69 -6.17
CA HIS A 122 2.17 25.18 -5.81
C HIS A 122 1.03 26.01 -6.41
N ASN A 123 1.13 26.27 -7.71
CA ASN A 123 0.14 27.03 -8.48
C ASN A 123 -0.23 26.23 -9.75
N ASN A 124 -0.95 26.87 -10.67
CA ASN A 124 -1.47 26.29 -11.91
C ASN A 124 -0.89 26.99 -13.16
N PHE A 125 0.35 27.47 -13.12
CA PHE A 125 1.01 28.06 -14.30
C PHE A 125 1.30 26.99 -15.35
N GLU A 126 0.88 27.21 -16.60
CA GLU A 126 1.08 26.27 -17.73
C GLU A 126 2.29 26.63 -18.61
N SER A 127 2.67 27.90 -18.61
CA SER A 127 3.85 28.43 -19.28
C SER A 127 4.34 29.72 -18.61
N LEU A 128 5.60 30.07 -18.84
CA LEU A 128 6.13 31.40 -18.53
C LEU A 128 5.95 32.31 -19.74
N PRO A 129 5.39 33.52 -19.58
CA PRO A 129 5.14 34.41 -20.71
C PRO A 129 6.43 35.06 -21.21
N ASP A 130 6.46 35.41 -22.50
CA ASP A 130 7.61 36.07 -23.14
C ASP A 130 7.97 37.40 -22.45
N SER A 131 7.00 38.09 -21.85
CA SER A 131 7.25 39.32 -21.07
C SER A 131 8.18 39.07 -19.89
N PHE A 132 8.07 37.92 -19.23
CA PHE A 132 8.96 37.49 -18.14
C PHE A 132 10.33 37.03 -18.66
N LEU A 133 10.38 36.48 -19.88
CA LEU A 133 11.62 36.01 -20.52
C LEU A 133 12.34 37.12 -21.33
N SER A 134 11.74 38.30 -21.44
CA SER A 134 12.26 39.43 -22.21
C SER A 134 13.38 40.16 -21.49
N ASN A 135 14.21 40.88 -22.26
CA ASN A 135 15.37 41.63 -21.74
C ASN A 135 15.03 42.60 -20.60
N ASN A 136 13.80 43.12 -20.53
CA ASN A 136 13.40 44.03 -19.46
C ASN A 136 13.31 43.34 -18.10
N CYS A 137 12.99 42.04 -18.06
CA CYS A 137 12.97 41.28 -16.82
C CYS A 137 14.32 40.65 -16.51
N THR A 138 15.16 40.40 -17.52
CA THR A 138 16.42 39.69 -17.33
C THR A 138 17.63 40.61 -17.15
N ALA A 139 17.61 41.81 -17.74
CA ALA A 139 18.69 42.80 -17.62
C ALA A 139 18.56 43.67 -16.35
N SER A 140 17.35 43.86 -15.82
CA SER A 140 17.11 44.54 -14.53
C SER A 140 17.23 43.60 -13.32
N SER A 141 17.06 42.30 -13.55
CA SER A 141 16.83 41.32 -12.49
C SER A 141 18.10 41.00 -11.70
N ARG A 142 18.06 41.42 -10.43
CA ARG A 142 18.93 40.92 -9.36
C ARG A 142 18.44 39.58 -8.80
N LEU A 143 17.59 38.86 -9.54
CA LEU A 143 16.93 37.66 -9.05
C LEU A 143 17.96 36.55 -8.82
N ARG A 144 18.09 36.14 -7.56
CA ARG A 144 19.00 35.09 -7.09
C ARG A 144 18.26 33.78 -6.86
N ILE A 145 16.99 33.83 -6.50
CA ILE A 145 16.18 32.64 -6.21
C ILE A 145 14.91 32.71 -7.05
N LEU A 146 14.68 31.67 -7.85
CA LEU A 146 13.45 31.49 -8.61
C LEU A 146 12.88 30.10 -8.33
N ASP A 147 11.71 30.05 -7.68
CA ASP A 147 10.97 28.82 -7.45
C ASP A 147 9.64 28.86 -8.18
N ILE A 148 9.45 27.94 -9.13
CA ILE A 148 8.20 27.75 -9.89
C ILE A 148 7.82 26.27 -9.86
N SER A 149 8.15 25.57 -8.77
CA SER A 149 7.86 24.16 -8.60
C SER A 149 6.37 23.89 -8.37
N PHE A 150 5.92 22.64 -8.52
CA PHE A 150 4.52 22.24 -8.32
C PHE A 150 3.55 23.11 -9.13
N ASN A 151 3.77 23.16 -10.44
CA ASN A 151 2.95 23.87 -11.40
C ASN A 151 2.57 22.95 -12.57
N GLN A 152 2.01 23.51 -13.64
CA GLN A 152 1.61 22.78 -14.84
C GLN A 152 2.50 23.12 -16.05
N LEU A 153 3.71 23.66 -15.82
CA LEU A 153 4.58 24.14 -16.89
C LEU A 153 4.90 23.02 -17.87
N SER A 154 4.56 23.21 -19.15
CA SER A 154 4.71 22.19 -20.18
C SER A 154 5.53 22.68 -21.38
N GLY A 155 5.89 21.75 -22.29
CA GLY A 155 6.76 22.06 -23.42
C GLY A 155 8.24 22.00 -23.07
N GLN A 156 9.09 22.63 -23.89
CA GLN A 156 10.54 22.68 -23.63
C GLN A 156 10.88 23.66 -22.51
N LEU A 157 11.99 23.40 -21.82
CA LEU A 157 12.55 24.36 -20.87
C LEU A 157 12.77 25.71 -21.57
N PRO A 158 12.22 26.82 -21.07
CA PRO A 158 12.43 28.13 -21.66
C PRO A 158 13.90 28.57 -21.53
N ASN A 159 14.34 29.48 -22.39
CA ASN A 159 15.70 30.01 -22.32
C ASN A 159 15.83 30.95 -21.11
N LEU A 160 16.57 30.50 -20.08
CA LEU A 160 16.82 31.27 -18.86
C LEU A 160 18.24 31.83 -18.81
N SER A 161 19.03 31.70 -19.88
CA SER A 161 20.44 32.10 -19.92
C SER A 161 20.71 33.56 -19.53
N GLN A 162 19.73 34.45 -19.66
CA GLN A 162 19.88 35.86 -19.33
C GLN A 162 19.78 36.16 -17.83
N PHE A 163 19.28 35.24 -17.00
CA PHE A 163 19.18 35.41 -15.55
C PHE A 163 20.52 35.14 -14.83
N THR A 164 21.56 35.89 -15.21
CA THR A 164 22.96 35.66 -14.80
C THR A 164 23.19 35.74 -13.28
N ALA A 165 22.31 36.42 -12.54
CA ALA A 165 22.35 36.56 -11.08
C ALA A 165 21.78 35.35 -10.32
N LEU A 166 21.13 34.39 -10.99
CA LEU A 166 20.49 33.26 -10.34
C LEU A 166 21.52 32.37 -9.64
N VAL A 167 21.19 32.07 -8.38
CA VAL A 167 21.92 31.17 -7.48
C VAL A 167 21.13 29.88 -7.26
N SER A 168 19.79 29.96 -7.22
CA SER A 168 18.91 28.80 -7.07
C SER A 168 17.76 28.86 -8.07
N LEU A 169 17.58 27.76 -8.80
CA LEU A 169 16.50 27.57 -9.75
C LEU A 169 15.76 26.26 -9.45
N ASN A 170 14.48 26.37 -9.09
CA ASN A 170 13.60 25.24 -8.83
C ASN A 170 12.41 25.23 -9.80
N LEU A 171 12.38 24.21 -10.67
CA LEU A 171 11.31 23.94 -11.64
C LEU A 171 10.74 22.52 -11.48
N SER A 172 10.93 21.93 -10.30
CA SER A 172 10.48 20.56 -10.03
C SER A 172 8.94 20.42 -10.04
N MET A 173 8.44 19.19 -10.22
CA MET A 173 7.00 18.88 -10.18
C MET A 173 6.20 19.71 -11.21
N ASN A 174 6.64 19.66 -12.46
CA ASN A 174 6.02 20.29 -13.62
C ASN A 174 5.85 19.25 -14.74
N LYS A 175 5.49 19.70 -15.96
CA LYS A 175 5.33 18.88 -17.16
C LYS A 175 6.37 19.21 -18.24
N LEU A 176 7.54 19.75 -17.86
CA LEU A 176 8.59 20.13 -18.80
C LEU A 176 9.13 18.89 -19.53
N SER A 177 9.49 19.05 -20.81
CA SER A 177 9.85 17.97 -21.72
C SER A 177 10.94 18.42 -22.71
N GLY A 178 11.41 17.51 -23.56
CA GLY A 178 12.48 17.80 -24.52
C GLY A 178 13.86 17.82 -23.86
N ASN A 179 14.89 18.14 -24.67
CA ASN A 179 16.28 18.16 -24.23
C ASN A 179 16.69 19.51 -23.65
N ILE A 180 17.69 19.50 -22.76
CA ILE A 180 18.35 20.70 -22.25
C ILE A 180 19.66 20.88 -23.02
N ASP A 181 19.70 21.89 -23.87
CA ASP A 181 20.89 22.33 -24.59
C ASP A 181 21.41 23.63 -23.96
N ARG A 182 21.17 24.78 -24.61
CA ARG A 182 21.77 26.07 -24.25
C ARG A 182 20.98 26.89 -23.22
N GLN A 183 19.81 26.41 -22.81
CA GLN A 183 18.84 27.17 -22.02
C GLN A 183 19.37 27.61 -20.65
N LEU A 184 20.38 26.93 -20.11
CA LEU A 184 20.96 27.19 -18.79
C LEU A 184 22.40 27.73 -18.82
N HIS A 185 23.02 27.89 -20.00
CA HIS A 185 24.47 28.17 -20.11
C HIS A 185 24.91 29.52 -19.50
N GLY A 186 24.02 30.52 -19.42
CA GLY A 186 24.37 31.84 -18.88
C GLY A 186 24.23 31.97 -17.35
N LEU A 187 23.78 30.92 -16.66
CA LEU A 187 23.55 30.93 -15.21
C LEU A 187 24.85 30.71 -14.43
N VAL A 188 25.83 31.61 -14.59
CA VAL A 188 27.21 31.45 -14.09
C VAL A 188 27.36 31.45 -12.57
N LEU A 189 26.37 31.97 -11.83
CA LEU A 189 26.35 31.99 -10.36
C LEU A 189 25.51 30.86 -9.75
N LEU A 190 24.96 29.96 -10.59
CA LEU A 190 24.04 28.93 -10.13
C LEU A 190 24.75 27.96 -9.17
N LYS A 191 24.12 27.74 -8.02
CA LYS A 191 24.54 26.80 -6.98
C LYS A 191 23.58 25.62 -6.86
N SER A 192 22.27 25.84 -7.01
CA SER A 192 21.27 24.76 -6.92
C SER A 192 20.39 24.76 -8.16
N LEU A 193 20.31 23.59 -8.81
CA LEU A 193 19.40 23.32 -9.93
C LEU A 193 18.49 22.14 -9.59
N ASN A 194 17.19 22.40 -9.51
CA ASN A 194 16.19 21.37 -9.26
C ASN A 194 15.17 21.27 -10.40
N LEU A 195 15.24 20.17 -11.14
CA LEU A 195 14.36 19.81 -12.24
C LEU A 195 13.56 18.53 -11.97
N ARG A 196 13.53 18.07 -10.72
CA ARG A 196 12.94 16.79 -10.33
C ARG A 196 11.47 16.66 -10.78
N ASN A 197 11.04 15.44 -11.12
CA ASN A 197 9.65 15.12 -11.44
C ASN A 197 9.08 15.96 -12.59
N ASN A 198 9.68 15.76 -13.76
CA ASN A 198 9.27 16.32 -15.04
C ASN A 198 9.32 15.21 -16.13
N PHE A 199 9.19 15.57 -17.40
CA PHE A 199 9.29 14.66 -18.55
C PHE A 199 10.50 14.96 -19.45
N ILE A 200 11.56 15.56 -18.91
CA ILE A 200 12.74 16.00 -19.65
C ILE A 200 13.48 14.77 -20.20
N THR A 201 13.88 14.84 -21.46
CA THR A 201 14.54 13.75 -22.23
C THR A 201 15.96 14.15 -22.62
N GLY A 202 16.69 13.26 -23.30
CA GLY A 202 18.03 13.55 -23.80
C GLY A 202 19.12 13.34 -22.75
N ASN A 203 20.32 13.86 -23.03
CA ASN A 203 21.48 13.65 -22.17
C ASN A 203 21.43 14.56 -20.92
N LEU A 204 22.23 14.21 -19.91
CA LEU A 204 22.39 15.06 -18.73
C LEU A 204 22.92 16.45 -19.13
N PRO A 205 22.38 17.55 -18.56
CA PRO A 205 22.80 18.90 -18.90
C PRO A 205 24.25 19.14 -18.47
N MET A 206 25.05 19.64 -19.40
CA MET A 206 26.45 20.00 -19.20
C MET A 206 26.65 21.52 -19.34
N ASN A 207 27.86 22.00 -19.06
CA ASN A 207 28.22 23.43 -19.13
C ASN A 207 27.40 24.33 -18.19
N LEU A 208 26.98 23.78 -17.07
CA LEU A 208 26.47 24.52 -15.91
C LEU A 208 27.59 25.30 -15.20
N SER A 209 27.18 26.12 -14.23
CA SER A 209 28.05 26.87 -13.32
C SER A 209 29.11 26.01 -12.63
N SER A 210 30.33 26.54 -12.47
CA SER A 210 31.37 25.93 -11.63
C SER A 210 31.12 26.10 -10.13
N ALA A 211 30.18 26.97 -9.75
CA ALA A 211 29.74 27.16 -8.37
C ALA A 211 28.65 26.16 -7.96
N LEU A 212 28.26 25.21 -8.83
CA LEU A 212 27.20 24.26 -8.58
C LEU A 212 27.49 23.39 -7.35
N GLU A 213 26.55 23.40 -6.41
CA GLU A 213 26.54 22.66 -5.13
C GLU A 213 25.49 21.53 -5.19
N GLU A 214 24.31 21.79 -5.76
CA GLU A 214 23.22 20.80 -5.84
C GLU A 214 22.74 20.62 -7.29
N LEU A 215 22.68 19.37 -7.74
CA LEU A 215 22.11 18.98 -9.03
C LEU A 215 21.05 17.90 -8.84
N LEU A 216 19.77 18.30 -8.91
CA LEU A 216 18.61 17.45 -8.62
C LEU A 216 17.78 17.23 -9.88
N LEU A 217 17.97 16.08 -10.54
CA LEU A 217 17.40 15.74 -11.85
C LEU A 217 16.50 14.50 -11.82
N SER A 218 16.12 14.04 -10.63
CA SER A 218 15.42 12.77 -10.48
C SER A 218 14.01 12.75 -11.05
N TYR A 219 13.47 11.56 -11.32
CA TYR A 219 12.12 11.37 -11.89
C TYR A 219 11.94 12.14 -13.21
N ASN A 220 12.80 11.85 -14.18
CA ASN A 220 12.75 12.38 -15.54
C ASN A 220 12.92 11.23 -16.55
N LYS A 221 13.24 11.56 -17.80
CA LYS A 221 13.55 10.60 -18.87
C LYS A 221 14.94 10.85 -19.46
N PHE A 222 15.89 11.34 -18.65
CA PHE A 222 17.27 11.50 -19.12
C PHE A 222 17.85 10.14 -19.51
N GLU A 223 18.58 10.11 -20.61
CA GLU A 223 19.20 8.92 -21.20
C GLU A 223 20.70 9.14 -21.42
N GLY A 224 21.38 8.14 -21.96
CA GLY A 224 22.84 8.15 -22.15
C GLY A 224 23.62 7.87 -20.86
N SER A 225 24.94 8.01 -20.94
CA SER A 225 25.86 7.75 -19.83
C SER A 225 26.07 8.97 -18.95
N ILE A 226 26.45 8.74 -17.68
CA ILE A 226 26.95 9.81 -16.81
C ILE A 226 28.27 10.35 -17.42
N PRO A 227 28.35 11.62 -17.84
CA PRO A 227 29.57 12.16 -18.45
C PRO A 227 30.67 12.35 -17.38
N GLY A 228 31.89 11.87 -17.62
CA GLY A 228 33.02 12.08 -16.70
C GLY A 228 33.37 13.56 -16.49
N GLU A 229 33.06 14.42 -17.48
CA GLU A 229 33.19 15.88 -17.36
C GLU A 229 32.31 16.48 -16.24
N MET A 230 31.26 15.79 -15.80
CA MET A 230 30.42 16.23 -14.67
C MET A 230 31.24 16.38 -13.38
N PHE A 231 32.35 15.66 -13.26
CA PHE A 231 33.24 15.75 -12.10
C PHE A 231 34.08 17.04 -12.06
N LYS A 232 33.93 17.94 -13.05
CA LYS A 232 34.48 19.31 -13.00
C LYS A 232 33.78 20.22 -12.01
N TYR A 233 32.56 19.88 -11.59
CA TYR A 233 31.77 20.65 -10.63
C TYR A 233 32.23 20.37 -9.19
N ALA A 234 33.46 20.80 -8.85
CA ALA A 234 34.13 20.48 -7.59
C ALA A 234 33.39 20.96 -6.31
N ASN A 235 32.41 21.84 -6.45
CA ASN A 235 31.58 22.32 -5.35
C ASN A 235 30.36 21.43 -5.05
N LEU A 236 30.07 20.43 -5.88
CA LEU A 236 28.92 19.55 -5.69
C LEU A 236 28.94 18.89 -4.32
N ASP A 237 27.84 19.04 -3.59
CA ASP A 237 27.56 18.37 -2.33
C ASP A 237 26.39 17.37 -2.45
N VAL A 238 25.45 17.60 -3.38
CA VAL A 238 24.35 16.67 -3.70
C VAL A 238 24.21 16.45 -5.20
N LEU A 239 24.22 15.17 -5.60
CA LEU A 239 23.92 14.72 -6.96
C LEU A 239 22.77 13.71 -6.92
N ASP A 240 21.60 14.07 -7.45
CA ASP A 240 20.43 13.19 -7.56
C ASP A 240 20.03 13.00 -9.04
N LEU A 241 20.34 11.81 -9.56
CA LEU A 241 20.01 11.36 -10.91
C LEU A 241 19.01 10.19 -10.91
N SER A 242 18.37 9.92 -9.78
CA SER A 242 17.50 8.75 -9.61
C SER A 242 16.26 8.76 -10.51
N GLN A 243 15.70 7.59 -10.83
CA GLN A 243 14.48 7.41 -11.63
C GLN A 243 14.58 8.10 -13.00
N ASN A 244 15.60 7.74 -13.76
CA ASN A 244 15.83 8.14 -15.15
C ASN A 244 16.05 6.90 -16.03
N GLN A 245 16.58 7.07 -17.24
CA GLN A 245 16.91 5.99 -18.18
C GLN A 245 18.43 5.92 -18.46
N LEU A 246 19.24 6.46 -17.55
CA LEU A 246 20.70 6.51 -17.70
C LEU A 246 21.29 5.11 -17.81
N ASN A 247 22.32 4.96 -18.63
CA ASN A 247 23.00 3.70 -18.88
C ASN A 247 24.53 3.88 -18.80
N GLY A 248 25.31 2.87 -19.19
CA GLY A 248 26.77 2.91 -19.05
C GLY A 248 27.20 2.73 -17.59
N PHE A 249 28.33 3.29 -17.19
CA PHE A 249 28.94 3.08 -15.87
C PHE A 249 29.15 4.40 -15.12
N ILE A 250 29.50 4.33 -13.83
CA ILE A 250 29.97 5.49 -13.09
C ILE A 250 31.42 5.75 -13.54
N PRO A 251 31.74 6.91 -14.16
CA PRO A 251 33.09 7.15 -14.65
C PRO A 251 34.14 7.20 -13.54
N ASP A 252 35.39 6.95 -13.90
CA ASP A 252 36.54 7.21 -13.03
C ASP A 252 36.71 8.72 -12.77
N GLY A 253 37.38 9.07 -11.68
CA GLY A 253 37.62 10.48 -11.32
C GLY A 253 36.57 11.07 -10.36
N ILE A 254 35.61 10.27 -9.88
CA ILE A 254 34.58 10.73 -8.93
C ILE A 254 35.19 11.24 -7.61
N GLU A 255 36.39 10.76 -7.26
CA GLU A 255 37.14 11.25 -6.11
C GLU A 255 37.50 12.73 -6.19
N ARG A 256 37.40 13.38 -7.37
CA ARG A 256 37.60 14.83 -7.49
C ARG A 256 36.52 15.65 -6.78
N LEU A 257 35.34 15.06 -6.56
CA LEU A 257 34.21 15.70 -5.89
C LEU A 257 34.34 15.62 -4.36
N GLN A 258 35.39 16.23 -3.80
CA GLN A 258 35.75 16.14 -2.38
C GLN A 258 34.75 16.81 -1.41
N LYS A 259 33.75 17.54 -1.92
CA LYS A 259 32.65 18.12 -1.12
C LYS A 259 31.37 17.28 -1.16
N LEU A 260 31.34 16.22 -1.97
CA LEU A 260 30.15 15.43 -2.23
C LEU A 260 29.71 14.70 -0.97
N LYS A 261 28.46 14.93 -0.57
CA LYS A 261 27.85 14.34 0.64
C LYS A 261 26.84 13.26 0.27
N LYS A 262 26.12 13.44 -0.84
CA LYS A 262 25.02 12.56 -1.24
C LYS A 262 25.07 12.26 -2.73
N ILE A 263 24.98 10.99 -3.06
CA ILE A 263 24.87 10.47 -4.43
C ILE A 263 23.66 9.57 -4.52
N PHE A 264 22.71 9.93 -5.39
CA PHE A 264 21.52 9.12 -5.66
C PHE A 264 21.42 8.79 -7.14
N LEU A 265 21.56 7.51 -7.48
CA LEU A 265 21.55 6.96 -8.84
C LEU A 265 20.44 5.91 -9.04
N SER A 266 19.59 5.73 -8.04
CA SER A 266 18.61 4.65 -7.94
C SER A 266 17.63 4.61 -9.10
N GLY A 267 17.28 3.43 -9.62
CA GLY A 267 16.24 3.26 -10.64
C GLY A 267 16.66 3.81 -12.01
N ASN A 268 17.80 3.35 -12.51
CA ASN A 268 18.33 3.62 -13.85
C ASN A 268 18.72 2.28 -14.52
N ASN A 269 19.43 2.34 -15.65
CA ASN A 269 20.00 1.20 -16.36
C ASN A 269 21.55 1.19 -16.28
N LEU A 270 22.13 1.73 -15.20
CA LEU A 270 23.58 1.80 -15.02
C LEU A 270 24.16 0.41 -14.77
N ALA A 271 25.35 0.13 -15.28
CA ALA A 271 26.04 -1.15 -15.23
C ALA A 271 27.54 -0.96 -14.95
N GLY A 272 28.30 -2.06 -14.97
CA GLY A 272 29.73 -2.06 -14.66
C GLY A 272 30.01 -2.13 -13.15
N GLU A 273 31.29 -2.05 -12.80
CA GLU A 273 31.73 -2.12 -11.41
C GLU A 273 31.57 -0.78 -10.68
N LEU A 274 31.47 -0.84 -9.35
CA LEU A 274 31.49 0.35 -8.51
C LEU A 274 32.93 0.89 -8.39
N PRO A 275 33.18 2.19 -8.65
CA PRO A 275 34.53 2.75 -8.56
C PRO A 275 35.09 2.72 -7.13
N SER A 276 36.27 2.12 -6.93
CA SER A 276 36.87 1.95 -5.60
C SER A 276 37.40 3.26 -4.99
N ASN A 277 37.80 4.20 -5.83
CA ASN A 277 38.17 5.57 -5.49
C ASN A 277 37.04 6.38 -4.82
N MET A 278 35.77 5.93 -4.89
CA MET A 278 34.67 6.57 -4.15
C MET A 278 34.90 6.56 -2.63
N ALA A 279 35.61 5.55 -2.10
CA ALA A 279 36.00 5.49 -0.69
C ALA A 279 36.91 6.66 -0.26
N MET A 280 37.56 7.35 -1.21
CA MET A 280 38.42 8.51 -0.93
C MET A 280 37.63 9.79 -0.66
N ILE A 281 36.32 9.82 -0.93
CA ILE A 281 35.47 10.99 -0.70
C ILE A 281 35.04 11.00 0.77
N LYS A 282 35.81 11.70 1.61
CA LYS A 282 35.62 11.70 3.08
C LYS A 282 34.31 12.34 3.54
N THR A 283 33.72 13.20 2.73
CA THR A 283 32.45 13.87 3.02
C THR A 283 31.23 13.02 2.67
N LEU A 284 31.41 11.93 1.92
CA LEU A 284 30.30 11.14 1.41
C LEU A 284 29.62 10.39 2.55
N SER A 285 28.37 10.74 2.79
CA SER A 285 27.56 10.21 3.89
C SER A 285 26.40 9.35 3.40
N GLN A 286 25.93 9.57 2.17
CA GLN A 286 24.81 8.81 1.60
C GLN A 286 25.10 8.42 0.17
N PHE A 287 24.98 7.13 -0.11
CA PHE A 287 25.07 6.58 -1.45
C PHE A 287 23.92 5.61 -1.69
N ALA A 288 23.08 5.90 -2.68
CA ALA A 288 22.05 4.99 -3.15
C ALA A 288 22.18 4.77 -4.66
N ALA A 289 22.27 3.51 -5.06
CA ALA A 289 22.38 3.11 -6.46
C ALA A 289 21.54 1.87 -6.77
N ASN A 290 20.51 1.61 -5.96
CA ASN A 290 19.64 0.45 -6.10
C ASN A 290 18.80 0.45 -7.38
N LYS A 291 18.35 -0.73 -7.81
CA LYS A 291 17.57 -0.92 -9.06
C LYS A 291 18.34 -0.44 -10.28
N ASN A 292 19.51 -1.03 -10.47
CA ASN A 292 20.39 -0.84 -11.62
C ASN A 292 20.92 -2.22 -12.06
N HIS A 293 21.99 -2.23 -12.85
CA HIS A 293 22.69 -3.41 -13.35
C HIS A 293 24.16 -3.45 -12.93
N PHE A 294 24.54 -2.76 -11.84
CA PHE A 294 25.91 -2.78 -11.32
C PHE A 294 26.35 -4.21 -11.03
N ASN A 295 27.56 -4.56 -11.43
CA ASN A 295 28.13 -5.90 -11.31
C ASN A 295 29.51 -5.86 -10.66
N GLY A 296 30.21 -6.99 -10.63
CA GLY A 296 31.50 -7.09 -9.93
C GLY A 296 31.34 -7.06 -8.41
N ARG A 297 32.43 -6.78 -7.71
CA ARG A 297 32.50 -6.79 -6.25
C ARG A 297 32.16 -5.44 -5.65
N ILE A 298 31.69 -5.44 -4.40
CA ILE A 298 31.60 -4.21 -3.61
C ILE A 298 33.03 -3.79 -3.22
N PRO A 299 33.46 -2.53 -3.44
CA PRO A 299 34.78 -2.07 -3.07
C PRO A 299 34.99 -2.02 -1.55
N SER A 300 36.21 -2.34 -1.10
CA SER A 300 36.66 -2.09 0.28
C SER A 300 36.71 -0.58 0.57
N GLY A 301 36.46 -0.19 1.81
CA GLY A 301 36.45 1.19 2.28
C GLY A 301 35.17 1.97 1.93
N ILE A 302 34.23 1.38 1.18
CA ILE A 302 33.02 2.09 0.74
C ILE A 302 32.17 2.57 1.92
N THR A 303 32.15 1.85 3.04
CA THR A 303 31.37 2.20 4.24
C THR A 303 32.12 3.08 5.24
N THR A 304 33.39 3.46 4.98
CA THR A 304 34.22 4.16 5.96
C THR A 304 33.63 5.48 6.44
N ASN A 305 32.98 6.26 5.55
CA ASN A 305 32.36 7.55 5.88
C ASN A 305 30.83 7.54 5.72
N LEU A 306 30.26 6.45 5.18
CA LEU A 306 28.84 6.39 4.90
C LEU A 306 28.01 6.20 6.17
N GLN A 307 26.86 6.88 6.17
CA GLN A 307 25.74 6.66 7.09
C GLN A 307 24.63 5.86 6.42
N PHE A 308 24.50 5.97 5.09
CA PHE A 308 23.47 5.29 4.31
C PHE A 308 24.10 4.69 3.06
N LEU A 309 23.97 3.38 2.90
CA LEU A 309 24.34 2.66 1.69
C LEU A 309 23.18 1.77 1.23
N ASP A 310 22.67 2.03 0.02
CA ASP A 310 21.67 1.17 -0.63
C ASP A 310 22.14 0.79 -2.04
N LEU A 311 22.56 -0.48 -2.18
CA LEU A 311 22.96 -1.11 -3.43
C LEU A 311 22.03 -2.27 -3.81
N SER A 312 20.84 -2.33 -3.20
CA SER A 312 19.88 -3.40 -3.44
C SER A 312 19.48 -3.48 -4.92
N TYR A 313 18.99 -4.63 -5.39
CA TYR A 313 18.50 -4.78 -6.76
C TYR A 313 19.54 -4.44 -7.83
N ASN A 314 20.69 -5.08 -7.76
CA ASN A 314 21.75 -5.00 -8.74
C ASN A 314 22.24 -6.42 -9.11
N ASN A 315 23.32 -6.48 -9.88
CA ASN A 315 23.98 -7.72 -10.28
C ASN A 315 25.33 -7.90 -9.54
N LEU A 316 25.50 -7.30 -8.35
CA LEU A 316 26.75 -7.37 -7.58
C LEU A 316 27.02 -8.81 -7.14
N ALA A 317 28.28 -9.23 -7.19
CA ALA A 317 28.69 -10.60 -6.93
C ALA A 317 30.00 -10.68 -6.15
N GLY A 318 30.35 -11.88 -5.70
CA GLY A 318 31.51 -12.11 -4.85
C GLY A 318 31.23 -11.79 -3.39
N ASP A 319 32.30 -11.82 -2.59
CA ASP A 319 32.17 -11.75 -1.13
C ASP A 319 31.97 -10.31 -0.63
N LEU A 320 31.32 -10.19 0.52
CA LEU A 320 31.22 -8.93 1.24
C LEU A 320 32.62 -8.47 1.70
N PRO A 321 32.99 -7.18 1.52
CA PRO A 321 34.28 -6.67 1.97
C PRO A 321 34.49 -6.87 3.47
N HIS A 322 35.70 -7.27 3.87
CA HIS A 322 36.03 -7.56 5.27
C HIS A 322 35.80 -6.39 6.24
N ASP A 323 35.87 -5.16 5.74
CA ASP A 323 35.72 -3.90 6.45
C ASP A 323 34.29 -3.31 6.37
N LEU A 324 33.37 -3.97 5.66
CA LEU A 324 32.02 -3.48 5.41
C LEU A 324 31.27 -3.12 6.71
N LEU A 325 31.43 -3.94 7.75
CA LEU A 325 30.79 -3.81 9.06
C LEU A 325 31.80 -3.43 10.17
N SER A 326 32.78 -2.59 9.84
CA SER A 326 33.84 -2.17 10.78
C SER A 326 33.75 -0.73 11.28
N HIS A 327 32.98 0.15 10.62
CA HIS A 327 32.98 1.60 10.88
C HIS A 327 31.67 2.12 11.50
N GLY A 328 31.78 2.95 12.54
CA GLY A 328 30.64 3.37 13.36
C GLY A 328 29.69 4.44 12.79
N SER A 329 29.98 5.02 11.62
CA SER A 329 29.10 6.01 10.99
C SER A 329 27.84 5.39 10.39
N LEU A 330 27.89 4.10 10.03
CA LEU A 330 26.86 3.44 9.23
C LEU A 330 25.56 3.29 10.02
N GLY A 331 24.48 3.86 9.49
CA GLY A 331 23.13 3.80 10.06
C GLY A 331 22.18 2.87 9.31
N HIS A 332 22.38 2.74 7.99
CA HIS A 332 21.57 1.92 7.10
C HIS A 332 22.45 1.24 6.04
N LEU A 333 22.30 -0.08 5.93
CA LEU A 333 22.91 -0.90 4.88
C LEU A 333 21.85 -1.79 4.24
N ASP A 334 21.64 -1.62 2.93
CA ASP A 334 20.80 -2.51 2.12
C ASP A 334 21.56 -3.01 0.88
N LEU A 335 21.77 -4.33 0.85
CA LEU A 335 22.39 -5.07 -0.26
C LEU A 335 21.45 -6.14 -0.82
N THR A 336 20.15 -6.05 -0.50
CA THR A 336 19.13 -7.05 -0.84
C THR A 336 19.06 -7.31 -2.34
N ASN A 337 18.81 -8.55 -2.75
CA ASN A 337 18.59 -8.93 -4.15
C ASN A 337 19.78 -8.60 -5.07
N ASN A 338 20.90 -9.29 -4.80
CA ASN A 338 22.12 -9.31 -5.60
C ASN A 338 22.60 -10.77 -5.73
N PHE A 339 23.82 -10.98 -6.23
CA PHE A 339 24.47 -12.30 -6.33
C PHE A 339 25.65 -12.45 -5.35
N LEU A 340 25.61 -11.74 -4.21
CA LEU A 340 26.69 -11.74 -3.22
C LEU A 340 26.83 -13.12 -2.57
N SER A 341 28.07 -13.54 -2.32
CA SER A 341 28.43 -14.86 -1.79
C SER A 341 29.28 -14.76 -0.53
N GLY A 342 29.66 -15.91 0.02
CA GLY A 342 30.54 -15.98 1.19
C GLY A 342 29.82 -15.63 2.50
N PRO A 343 30.57 -15.65 3.62
CA PRO A 343 30.01 -15.37 4.94
C PRO A 343 29.83 -13.86 5.18
N ILE A 344 29.04 -13.54 6.21
CA ILE A 344 29.02 -12.17 6.77
C ILE A 344 30.42 -11.88 7.35
N PRO A 345 31.05 -10.75 6.98
CA PRO A 345 32.41 -10.42 7.40
C PRO A 345 32.49 -10.14 8.91
N PRO A 346 33.71 -10.05 9.49
CA PRO A 346 33.89 -9.68 10.88
C PRO A 346 33.14 -8.39 11.24
N ILE A 347 32.50 -8.40 12.42
CA ILE A 347 31.63 -7.32 12.88
C ILE A 347 32.27 -6.64 14.08
N SER A 348 32.58 -5.35 13.96
CA SER A 348 33.02 -4.52 15.08
C SER A 348 31.80 -3.93 15.80
N GLY A 349 30.94 -4.80 16.35
CA GLY A 349 29.58 -4.45 16.79
C GLY A 349 29.51 -3.28 17.78
N ASN A 350 30.43 -3.21 18.74
CA ASN A 350 30.53 -2.11 19.71
C ASN A 350 30.80 -0.73 19.06
N LEU A 351 31.33 -0.69 17.84
CA LEU A 351 31.54 0.56 17.09
C LEU A 351 30.31 0.93 16.25
N LEU A 352 29.47 -0.03 15.86
CA LEU A 352 28.29 0.14 14.99
C LEU A 352 27.06 0.67 15.73
N THR A 353 27.23 1.63 16.64
CA THR A 353 26.15 2.12 17.52
C THR A 353 25.01 2.80 16.75
N ASN A 354 25.28 3.32 15.55
CA ASN A 354 24.31 3.99 14.71
C ASN A 354 23.52 3.03 13.81
N LEU A 355 23.97 1.79 13.63
CA LEU A 355 23.39 0.88 12.65
C LEU A 355 22.00 0.42 13.11
N THR A 356 20.97 0.90 12.44
CA THR A 356 19.57 0.58 12.73
C THR A 356 19.01 -0.46 11.77
N ARG A 357 19.57 -0.59 10.56
CA ARG A 357 19.04 -1.43 9.49
C ARG A 357 20.17 -2.17 8.79
N LEU A 358 20.11 -3.50 8.84
CA LEU A 358 20.99 -4.40 8.12
C LEU A 358 20.14 -5.34 7.25
N ARG A 359 20.17 -5.13 5.94
CA ARG A 359 19.37 -5.89 4.97
C ARG A 359 20.30 -6.54 3.94
N LEU A 360 20.41 -7.87 4.01
CA LEU A 360 21.28 -8.69 3.16
C LEU A 360 20.49 -9.82 2.47
N GLY A 361 19.16 -9.76 2.48
CA GLY A 361 18.29 -10.83 1.98
C GLY A 361 18.43 -11.06 0.47
N GLN A 362 17.90 -12.18 -0.03
CA GLN A 362 17.85 -12.52 -1.46
C GLN A 362 19.24 -12.48 -2.13
N ASN A 363 20.21 -13.16 -1.53
CA ASN A 363 21.57 -13.25 -2.04
C ASN A 363 22.01 -14.74 -2.05
N LYS A 364 23.31 -15.00 -2.18
CA LYS A 364 23.91 -16.33 -2.06
C LYS A 364 24.85 -16.43 -0.85
N LEU A 365 24.65 -15.60 0.17
CA LEU A 365 25.48 -15.60 1.38
C LEU A 365 25.37 -16.95 2.11
N ASN A 366 26.43 -17.39 2.76
CA ASN A 366 26.53 -18.69 3.40
C ASN A 366 27.24 -18.64 4.76
N GLY A 367 27.52 -19.80 5.35
CA GLY A 367 28.11 -19.92 6.68
C GLY A 367 27.11 -19.60 7.79
N SER A 368 27.61 -19.49 9.02
CA SER A 368 26.78 -19.18 10.19
C SER A 368 26.51 -17.69 10.33
N ILE A 369 25.33 -17.32 10.85
CA ILE A 369 25.05 -15.94 11.29
C ILE A 369 26.01 -15.58 12.44
N PRO A 370 26.87 -14.55 12.31
CA PRO A 370 27.84 -14.22 13.36
C PRO A 370 27.16 -13.77 14.66
N PRO A 371 27.53 -14.33 15.83
CA PRO A 371 27.03 -13.89 17.12
C PRO A 371 27.23 -12.40 17.41
N ALA A 372 28.30 -11.81 16.86
CA ALA A 372 28.64 -10.39 17.01
C ALA A 372 27.59 -9.43 16.41
N ILE A 373 26.62 -9.89 15.61
CA ILE A 373 25.45 -9.08 15.25
C ILE A 373 24.68 -8.64 16.50
N GLY A 374 24.66 -9.49 17.54
CA GLY A 374 24.06 -9.18 18.82
C GLY A 374 24.66 -7.97 19.54
N ASP A 375 25.91 -7.62 19.22
CA ASP A 375 26.59 -6.48 19.85
C ASP A 375 26.17 -5.13 19.24
N ILE A 376 25.39 -5.15 18.14
CA ILE A 376 24.85 -3.95 17.49
C ILE A 376 23.56 -3.52 18.22
N SER A 377 23.72 -2.84 19.35
CA SER A 377 22.59 -2.48 20.24
C SER A 377 21.54 -1.57 19.60
N GLY A 378 21.93 -0.79 18.57
CA GLY A 378 21.06 0.12 17.83
C GLY A 378 20.15 -0.57 16.79
N LEU A 379 20.34 -1.86 16.55
CA LEU A 379 19.70 -2.57 15.44
C LEU A 379 18.18 -2.68 15.65
N MET A 380 17.42 -2.20 14.67
CA MET A 380 15.95 -2.24 14.64
C MET A 380 15.40 -3.22 13.61
N TYR A 381 16.11 -3.42 12.50
CA TYR A 381 15.72 -4.29 11.40
C TYR A 381 16.90 -5.17 10.98
N LEU A 382 16.70 -6.49 11.09
CA LEU A 382 17.65 -7.49 10.59
C LEU A 382 16.95 -8.39 9.57
N GLU A 383 17.38 -8.31 8.32
CA GLU A 383 16.82 -9.11 7.22
C GLU A 383 17.93 -9.87 6.50
N LEU A 384 17.94 -11.19 6.70
CA LEU A 384 18.89 -12.14 6.13
C LEU A 384 18.19 -13.23 5.30
N ASN A 385 16.91 -13.03 4.96
CA ASN A 385 16.09 -14.04 4.30
C ASN A 385 16.59 -14.44 2.91
N ASP A 386 16.20 -15.62 2.43
CA ASP A 386 16.50 -16.12 1.08
C ASP A 386 18.00 -16.09 0.77
N ASN A 387 18.78 -16.79 1.60
CA ASN A 387 20.22 -16.99 1.48
C ASN A 387 20.54 -18.48 1.77
N HIS A 388 21.82 -18.82 1.95
CA HIS A 388 22.29 -20.16 2.32
C HIS A 388 22.89 -20.18 3.74
N PHE A 389 22.40 -19.34 4.67
CA PHE A 389 22.90 -19.36 6.05
C PHE A 389 22.59 -20.68 6.75
N GLU A 390 23.55 -21.19 7.49
CA GLU A 390 23.49 -22.48 8.20
C GLU A 390 23.81 -22.32 9.69
N GLY A 391 23.82 -23.44 10.43
CA GLY A 391 24.07 -23.43 11.87
C GLY A 391 22.84 -22.96 12.67
N TYR A 392 23.08 -22.35 13.82
CA TYR A 392 22.03 -21.96 14.79
C TYR A 392 21.68 -20.47 14.69
N ILE A 393 20.48 -20.10 15.13
CA ILE A 393 20.16 -18.70 15.41
C ILE A 393 20.98 -18.24 16.62
N PRO A 394 21.83 -17.19 16.51
CA PRO A 394 22.67 -16.78 17.63
C PRO A 394 21.86 -16.23 18.80
N VAL A 395 22.07 -16.79 19.99
CA VAL A 395 21.43 -16.33 21.24
C VAL A 395 21.77 -14.87 21.55
N GLN A 396 22.94 -14.40 21.12
CA GLN A 396 23.43 -13.03 21.30
C GLN A 396 22.51 -11.99 20.67
N LEU A 397 21.68 -12.34 19.68
CA LEU A 397 20.66 -11.44 19.15
C LEU A 397 19.71 -10.91 20.23
N GLN A 398 19.60 -11.57 21.38
CA GLN A 398 18.87 -11.08 22.56
C GLN A 398 19.34 -9.68 23.03
N ASN A 399 20.56 -9.29 22.72
CA ASN A 399 21.16 -8.02 23.13
C ASN A 399 20.66 -6.83 22.28
N CYS A 400 20.13 -7.07 21.08
CA CYS A 400 19.56 -6.04 20.21
C CYS A 400 18.18 -5.58 20.70
N LYS A 401 18.09 -4.91 21.85
CA LYS A 401 16.81 -4.59 22.52
C LYS A 401 15.85 -3.72 21.71
N ASN A 402 16.35 -3.00 20.70
CA ASN A 402 15.54 -2.19 19.79
C ASN A 402 15.00 -2.96 18.57
N LEU A 403 15.30 -4.26 18.46
CA LEU A 403 14.91 -5.06 17.29
C LEU A 403 13.39 -5.15 17.19
N SER A 404 12.88 -4.63 16.09
CA SER A 404 11.45 -4.59 15.75
C SER A 404 11.07 -5.62 14.69
N LEU A 405 12.01 -5.94 13.80
CA LEU A 405 11.83 -6.91 12.72
C LEU A 405 13.06 -7.82 12.64
N LEU A 406 12.79 -9.13 12.72
CA LEU A 406 13.76 -10.19 12.50
C LEU A 406 13.24 -11.13 11.40
N ASN A 407 13.93 -11.14 10.25
CA ASN A 407 13.59 -12.01 9.13
C ASN A 407 14.79 -12.87 8.72
N LEU A 408 14.71 -14.16 9.04
CA LEU A 408 15.73 -15.18 8.72
C LEU A 408 15.14 -16.28 7.81
N ALA A 409 13.98 -16.04 7.20
CA ALA A 409 13.27 -17.03 6.40
C ALA A 409 14.05 -17.50 5.17
N GLY A 410 13.80 -18.71 4.66
CA GLY A 410 14.40 -19.19 3.42
C GLY A 410 15.92 -19.37 3.53
N ASN A 411 16.38 -20.05 4.59
CA ASN A 411 17.79 -20.39 4.82
C ASN A 411 17.91 -21.88 5.21
N ASN A 412 19.11 -22.31 5.58
CA ASN A 412 19.40 -23.66 6.04
C ASN A 412 19.64 -23.72 7.56
N LEU A 413 19.03 -22.82 8.35
CA LEU A 413 19.23 -22.75 9.80
C LEU A 413 18.65 -23.99 10.49
N THR A 414 19.32 -24.44 11.56
CA THR A 414 19.05 -25.68 12.29
C THR A 414 18.95 -25.44 13.80
N GLY A 415 18.54 -26.47 14.54
CA GLY A 415 18.43 -26.46 15.99
C GLY A 415 17.13 -25.82 16.49
N ALA A 416 17.03 -25.69 17.82
CA ALA A 416 15.85 -25.14 18.48
C ALA A 416 15.82 -23.60 18.41
N PHE A 417 14.62 -23.03 18.51
CA PHE A 417 14.46 -21.59 18.69
C PHE A 417 15.05 -21.17 20.06
N PRO A 418 15.97 -20.19 20.12
CA PRO A 418 16.55 -19.74 21.39
C PRO A 418 15.51 -18.95 22.20
N LYS A 419 15.12 -19.48 23.37
CA LYS A 419 14.12 -18.86 24.26
C LYS A 419 14.51 -17.46 24.72
N GLU A 420 15.81 -17.17 24.80
CA GLU A 420 16.39 -15.89 25.18
C GLU A 420 15.96 -14.73 24.25
N LEU A 421 15.62 -15.03 23.00
CA LEU A 421 15.10 -14.03 22.06
C LEU A 421 13.73 -13.48 22.46
N ALA A 422 13.02 -14.14 23.38
CA ALA A 422 11.82 -13.59 24.00
C ALA A 422 12.09 -12.29 24.80
N SER A 423 13.35 -11.98 25.11
CA SER A 423 13.73 -10.72 25.74
C SER A 423 13.71 -9.50 24.81
N LEU A 424 13.44 -9.70 23.52
CA LEU A 424 13.29 -8.66 22.50
C LEU A 424 11.89 -8.04 22.52
N THR A 425 11.55 -7.35 23.61
CA THR A 425 10.18 -6.87 23.86
C THR A 425 9.64 -5.85 22.85
N GLN A 426 10.51 -5.25 22.01
CA GLN A 426 10.12 -4.37 20.90
C GLN A 426 9.79 -5.13 19.60
N LEU A 427 10.00 -6.45 19.56
CA LEU A 427 9.82 -7.24 18.36
C LEU A 427 8.35 -7.28 17.95
N GLN A 428 8.10 -6.88 16.70
CA GLN A 428 6.78 -6.83 16.07
C GLN A 428 6.65 -7.92 14.99
N VAL A 429 7.73 -8.19 14.26
CA VAL A 429 7.74 -9.15 13.16
C VAL A 429 8.85 -10.17 13.37
N LEU A 430 8.47 -11.44 13.45
CA LEU A 430 9.38 -12.58 13.50
C LEU A 430 9.05 -13.55 12.36
N LYS A 431 10.00 -13.70 11.43
CA LYS A 431 9.87 -14.56 10.26
C LYS A 431 11.03 -15.54 10.20
N LEU A 432 10.73 -16.83 10.37
CA LEU A 432 11.69 -17.94 10.37
C LEU A 432 11.30 -19.06 9.40
N GLN A 433 10.29 -18.84 8.55
CA GLN A 433 9.76 -19.90 7.69
C GLN A 433 10.78 -20.44 6.69
N MET A 434 10.58 -21.67 6.22
CA MET A 434 11.48 -22.32 5.25
C MET A 434 12.92 -22.40 5.77
N ASN A 435 13.09 -23.07 6.90
CA ASN A 435 14.38 -23.43 7.49
C ASN A 435 14.32 -24.91 7.97
N ASN A 436 15.38 -25.37 8.64
CA ASN A 436 15.47 -26.71 9.24
C ASN A 436 15.40 -26.66 10.79
N LEU A 437 14.71 -25.66 11.35
CA LEU A 437 14.58 -25.50 12.81
C LEU A 437 13.75 -26.65 13.41
N ASN A 438 14.05 -27.05 14.63
CA ASN A 438 13.43 -28.19 15.29
C ASN A 438 13.17 -27.95 16.79
N GLY A 439 12.84 -29.00 17.54
CA GLY A 439 12.47 -28.89 18.95
C GLY A 439 11.06 -28.34 19.14
N SER A 440 10.71 -27.98 20.38
CA SER A 440 9.43 -27.34 20.71
C SER A 440 9.50 -25.83 20.57
N ILE A 441 8.37 -25.18 20.30
CA ILE A 441 8.24 -23.72 20.41
C ILE A 441 8.26 -23.37 21.91
N PRO A 442 9.24 -22.61 22.41
CA PRO A 442 9.34 -22.31 23.83
C PRO A 442 8.28 -21.30 24.27
N ASP A 443 7.72 -21.47 25.47
CA ASP A 443 6.63 -20.65 26.00
C ASP A 443 7.02 -19.17 26.16
N GLU A 444 8.31 -18.90 26.34
CA GLU A 444 8.85 -17.55 26.45
C GLU A 444 8.52 -16.70 25.20
N ILE A 445 8.41 -17.29 24.00
CA ILE A 445 8.06 -16.54 22.78
C ILE A 445 6.72 -15.80 22.91
N TYR A 446 5.79 -16.34 23.71
CA TYR A 446 4.47 -15.76 23.92
C TYR A 446 4.51 -14.52 24.84
N GLN A 447 5.65 -14.20 25.45
CA GLN A 447 5.86 -12.97 26.23
C GLN A 447 6.14 -11.75 25.35
N LEU A 448 6.36 -11.93 24.05
CA LEU A 448 6.57 -10.85 23.08
C LEU A 448 5.25 -10.11 22.78
N ALA A 449 4.76 -9.32 23.74
CA ALA A 449 3.45 -8.67 23.69
C ALA A 449 3.27 -7.69 22.51
N ASN A 450 4.37 -7.25 21.88
CA ASN A 450 4.33 -6.37 20.70
C ASN A 450 4.28 -7.13 19.37
N LEU A 451 4.39 -8.46 19.38
CA LEU A 451 4.45 -9.27 18.19
C LEU A 451 3.11 -9.20 17.43
N SER A 452 3.16 -8.73 16.19
CA SER A 452 2.03 -8.67 15.26
C SER A 452 2.09 -9.75 14.20
N THR A 453 3.28 -10.22 13.86
CA THR A 453 3.50 -11.29 12.89
C THR A 453 4.46 -12.34 13.44
N LEU A 454 4.01 -13.58 13.48
CA LEU A 454 4.82 -14.75 13.80
C LEU A 454 4.66 -15.78 12.68
N ASN A 455 5.74 -16.01 11.92
CA ASN A 455 5.76 -17.04 10.90
C ASN A 455 6.90 -18.04 11.14
N LEU A 456 6.54 -19.25 11.54
CA LEU A 456 7.43 -20.38 11.81
C LEU A 456 7.19 -21.54 10.82
N SER A 457 6.41 -21.31 9.77
CA SER A 457 5.98 -22.37 8.85
C SER A 457 7.13 -23.06 8.11
N ARG A 458 6.91 -24.27 7.59
CA ARG A 458 7.91 -25.03 6.80
C ARG A 458 9.22 -25.20 7.57
N ASN A 459 9.12 -25.77 8.76
CA ASN A 459 10.24 -26.16 9.63
C ASN A 459 9.96 -27.56 10.18
N GLY A 460 10.75 -27.99 11.18
CA GLY A 460 10.60 -29.23 11.91
C GLY A 460 10.15 -29.07 13.36
N PHE A 461 9.42 -28.01 13.71
CA PHE A 461 8.95 -27.80 15.09
C PHE A 461 8.00 -28.93 15.53
N THR A 462 8.11 -29.32 16.79
CA THR A 462 7.39 -30.43 17.45
C THR A 462 6.73 -29.95 18.74
N GLY A 463 6.03 -30.84 19.46
CA GLY A 463 5.29 -30.47 20.67
C GLY A 463 3.96 -29.78 20.36
N GLY A 464 3.27 -29.30 21.39
CA GLY A 464 1.99 -28.62 21.27
C GLY A 464 2.07 -27.10 21.39
N ILE A 465 0.97 -26.42 21.08
CA ILE A 465 0.82 -24.99 21.31
C ILE A 465 0.41 -24.78 22.79
N SER A 466 1.19 -24.01 23.54
CA SER A 466 0.89 -23.70 24.94
C SER A 466 -0.26 -22.70 25.08
N ALA A 467 -1.01 -22.80 26.17
CA ALA A 467 -2.09 -21.87 26.49
C ALA A 467 -1.61 -20.42 26.64
N SER A 468 -0.32 -20.24 26.94
CA SER A 468 0.39 -18.96 27.01
C SER A 468 0.30 -18.14 25.71
N ILE A 469 -0.05 -18.74 24.57
CA ILE A 469 -0.21 -18.03 23.30
C ILE A 469 -1.21 -16.87 23.38
N SER A 470 -2.17 -16.95 24.31
CA SER A 470 -3.11 -15.86 24.61
C SER A 470 -2.46 -14.57 25.11
N ASN A 471 -1.18 -14.58 25.47
CA ASN A 471 -0.41 -13.38 25.86
C ASN A 471 -0.02 -12.50 24.67
N LEU A 472 -0.06 -13.02 23.44
CA LEU A 472 0.27 -12.26 22.23
C LEU A 472 -0.87 -11.34 21.79
N LYS A 473 -1.23 -10.34 22.59
CA LYS A 473 -2.43 -9.51 22.38
C LYS A 473 -2.46 -8.71 21.08
N LYS A 474 -1.30 -8.47 20.46
CA LYS A 474 -1.17 -7.73 19.19
C LYS A 474 -1.00 -8.62 17.96
N ILE A 475 -0.98 -9.95 18.12
CA ILE A 475 -0.75 -10.84 16.99
C ILE A 475 -1.92 -10.72 16.02
N ALA A 476 -1.57 -10.45 14.77
CA ALA A 476 -2.49 -10.38 13.65
C ALA A 476 -2.31 -11.58 12.71
N PHE A 477 -1.07 -12.03 12.56
CA PHE A 477 -0.69 -13.11 11.65
C PHE A 477 0.07 -14.18 12.40
N LEU A 478 -0.55 -15.35 12.57
CA LEU A 478 0.09 -16.52 13.15
C LEU A 478 0.13 -17.65 12.12
N ASN A 479 1.33 -17.97 11.66
CA ASN A 479 1.53 -19.04 10.69
C ASN A 479 2.53 -20.09 11.18
N LEU A 480 1.99 -21.28 11.46
CA LEU A 480 2.70 -22.46 11.93
C LEU A 480 2.55 -23.64 10.95
N ASN A 481 2.10 -23.39 9.71
CA ASN A 481 1.87 -24.44 8.70
C ASN A 481 3.11 -25.30 8.45
N ASP A 482 2.91 -26.51 7.92
CA ASP A 482 4.00 -27.36 7.42
C ASP A 482 5.08 -27.61 8.50
N ASN A 483 4.68 -28.09 9.67
CA ASN A 483 5.56 -28.47 10.77
C ASN A 483 5.20 -29.89 11.28
N LYS A 484 5.75 -30.28 12.44
CA LYS A 484 5.44 -31.54 13.12
C LYS A 484 4.76 -31.29 14.48
N LEU A 485 4.08 -30.15 14.63
CA LEU A 485 3.36 -29.80 15.86
C LEU A 485 2.18 -30.75 16.06
N GLY A 486 1.81 -31.02 17.30
CA GLY A 486 0.70 -31.92 17.60
C GLY A 486 0.04 -31.64 18.95
N GLY A 487 -0.72 -32.60 19.45
CA GLY A 487 -1.57 -32.39 20.62
C GLY A 487 -2.78 -31.52 20.30
N LEU A 488 -3.45 -31.04 21.35
CA LEU A 488 -4.66 -30.24 21.24
C LEU A 488 -4.33 -28.79 20.85
N ILE A 489 -5.20 -28.16 20.08
CA ILE A 489 -5.18 -26.70 19.91
C ILE A 489 -5.81 -26.09 21.18
N PRO A 490 -5.09 -25.25 21.95
CA PRO A 490 -5.60 -24.76 23.23
C PRO A 490 -6.77 -23.77 23.05
N ASP A 491 -7.78 -23.84 23.91
CA ASP A 491 -8.93 -22.91 23.90
C ASP A 491 -8.53 -21.44 24.02
N SER A 492 -7.38 -21.17 24.64
CA SER A 492 -6.85 -19.82 24.79
C SER A 492 -6.50 -19.15 23.45
N ILE A 493 -6.35 -19.91 22.35
CA ILE A 493 -6.14 -19.38 21.00
C ILE A 493 -7.31 -18.50 20.55
N GLY A 494 -8.54 -18.88 20.93
CA GLY A 494 -9.75 -18.11 20.66
C GLY A 494 -9.83 -16.79 21.41
N ASN A 495 -8.99 -16.61 22.45
CA ASN A 495 -8.94 -15.47 23.35
C ASN A 495 -7.66 -14.61 23.21
N ILE A 496 -6.84 -14.86 22.19
CA ILE A 496 -5.62 -14.09 21.90
C ILE A 496 -5.93 -12.60 21.73
N GLY A 497 -7.10 -12.25 21.22
CA GLY A 497 -7.63 -10.89 21.20
C GLY A 497 -8.37 -10.57 19.90
N PRO A 498 -8.94 -9.36 19.78
CA PRO A 498 -9.59 -8.91 18.55
C PRO A 498 -8.59 -8.74 17.39
N SER A 499 -7.29 -8.66 17.66
CA SER A 499 -6.26 -8.35 16.65
C SER A 499 -5.97 -9.49 15.66
N LEU A 500 -6.31 -10.74 15.98
CA LEU A 500 -5.97 -11.91 15.15
C LEU A 500 -6.80 -11.89 13.86
N ILE A 501 -6.11 -11.77 12.72
CA ILE A 501 -6.71 -11.68 11.39
C ILE A 501 -6.58 -12.99 10.63
N GLU A 502 -5.45 -13.68 10.81
CA GLU A 502 -5.14 -14.91 10.10
C GLU A 502 -4.48 -15.94 11.01
N LEU A 503 -5.09 -17.13 11.07
CA LEU A 503 -4.58 -18.30 11.77
C LEU A 503 -4.36 -19.46 10.79
N GLN A 504 -3.09 -19.86 10.68
CA GLN A 504 -2.62 -20.87 9.74
C GLN A 504 -1.91 -21.99 10.52
N LEU A 505 -2.57 -23.15 10.66
CA LEU A 505 -2.07 -24.33 11.39
C LEU A 505 -2.03 -25.61 10.52
N ALA A 506 -2.19 -25.49 9.21
CA ALA A 506 -2.30 -26.63 8.31
C ALA A 506 -1.04 -27.49 8.20
N ASN A 507 -1.22 -28.73 7.77
CA ASN A 507 -0.15 -29.70 7.55
C ASN A 507 0.73 -29.88 8.82
N ASN A 508 0.07 -30.29 9.90
CA ASN A 508 0.67 -30.61 11.20
C ASN A 508 0.04 -31.94 11.71
N LYS A 509 0.17 -32.22 13.00
CA LYS A 509 -0.37 -33.41 13.68
C LYS A 509 -1.32 -33.03 14.82
N PHE A 510 -2.00 -31.88 14.72
CA PHE A 510 -2.96 -31.46 15.74
C PHE A 510 -4.13 -32.44 15.80
N ASN A 511 -4.60 -32.75 17.02
CA ASN A 511 -5.69 -33.68 17.26
C ASN A 511 -6.75 -33.06 18.19
N GLY A 512 -7.81 -33.83 18.48
CA GLY A 512 -8.96 -33.35 19.24
C GLY A 512 -9.88 -32.47 18.40
N SER A 513 -10.73 -31.69 19.06
CA SER A 513 -11.71 -30.80 18.43
C SER A 513 -11.12 -29.40 18.18
N VAL A 514 -11.77 -28.65 17.29
CA VAL A 514 -11.46 -27.22 17.11
C VAL A 514 -11.92 -26.44 18.34
N PRO A 515 -11.07 -25.57 18.94
CA PRO A 515 -11.42 -24.80 20.13
C PRO A 515 -12.49 -23.75 19.84
N SER A 516 -13.16 -23.30 20.90
CA SER A 516 -14.13 -22.20 20.78
C SER A 516 -13.44 -20.87 20.52
N MET A 517 -14.04 -20.07 19.64
CA MET A 517 -13.50 -18.76 19.23
C MET A 517 -14.32 -17.63 19.84
N SER A 518 -13.65 -16.51 20.18
CA SER A 518 -14.34 -15.32 20.68
C SER A 518 -15.12 -14.61 19.58
N ARG A 519 -16.30 -14.09 19.92
CA ARG A 519 -17.14 -13.25 19.05
C ARG A 519 -16.45 -11.95 18.61
N ASP A 520 -15.53 -11.44 19.43
CA ASP A 520 -14.83 -10.17 19.16
C ASP A 520 -13.67 -10.31 18.16
N SER A 521 -13.40 -11.54 17.71
CA SER A 521 -12.33 -11.84 16.77
C SER A 521 -12.53 -11.13 15.41
N GLN A 522 -11.46 -10.52 14.90
CA GLN A 522 -11.41 -9.94 13.55
C GLN A 522 -10.87 -10.93 12.51
N MET A 523 -10.88 -12.22 12.82
CA MET A 523 -10.30 -13.26 11.99
C MET A 523 -11.05 -13.35 10.65
N THR A 524 -10.26 -13.31 9.58
CA THR A 524 -10.71 -13.46 8.19
C THR A 524 -10.40 -14.83 7.62
N THR A 525 -9.34 -15.45 8.13
CA THR A 525 -8.83 -16.72 7.63
C THR A 525 -8.56 -17.65 8.78
N LEU A 526 -9.22 -18.80 8.76
CA LEU A 526 -8.94 -19.92 9.63
C LEU A 526 -8.63 -21.13 8.77
N ASN A 527 -7.38 -21.60 8.86
CA ASN A 527 -6.95 -22.78 8.14
C ASN A 527 -6.34 -23.81 9.09
N LEU A 528 -7.03 -24.94 9.21
CA LEU A 528 -6.66 -26.09 10.03
C LEU A 528 -6.49 -27.37 9.18
N SER A 529 -6.41 -27.23 7.86
CA SER A 529 -6.40 -28.36 6.93
C SER A 529 -5.22 -29.32 7.12
N SER A 530 -5.35 -30.57 6.66
CA SER A 530 -4.28 -31.58 6.73
C SER A 530 -3.74 -31.77 8.15
N ASN A 531 -4.63 -32.10 9.09
CA ASN A 531 -4.31 -32.43 10.49
C ASN A 531 -5.00 -33.74 10.90
N LEU A 532 -5.01 -34.05 12.20
CA LEU A 532 -5.69 -35.21 12.80
C LEU A 532 -6.89 -34.77 13.65
N LEU A 533 -7.50 -33.63 13.32
CA LEU A 533 -8.63 -33.08 14.08
C LEU A 533 -9.87 -33.95 13.88
N MET A 534 -10.66 -34.10 14.93
CA MET A 534 -11.77 -35.06 14.99
C MET A 534 -12.97 -34.52 15.77
N GLY A 535 -14.06 -35.27 15.73
CA GLY A 535 -15.32 -34.89 16.37
C GLY A 535 -16.19 -34.01 15.46
N PRO A 536 -17.30 -33.48 15.98
CA PRO A 536 -18.18 -32.60 15.22
C PRO A 536 -17.55 -31.24 14.92
N LEU A 537 -17.97 -30.62 13.81
CA LEU A 537 -17.67 -29.22 13.52
C LEU A 537 -18.32 -28.34 14.60
N PRO A 538 -17.58 -27.47 15.31
CA PRO A 538 -18.15 -26.72 16.42
C PRO A 538 -19.04 -25.57 15.94
N GLU A 539 -20.27 -25.54 16.44
CA GLU A 539 -21.21 -24.42 16.22
C GLU A 539 -20.65 -23.07 16.66
N SER A 540 -19.74 -23.05 17.64
CA SER A 540 -19.12 -21.83 18.15
C SER A 540 -18.32 -21.06 17.09
N LEU A 541 -17.91 -21.68 15.98
CA LEU A 541 -17.28 -20.95 14.86
C LEU A 541 -18.25 -20.00 14.15
N SER A 542 -19.56 -20.20 14.26
CA SER A 542 -20.57 -19.36 13.60
C SER A 542 -20.62 -17.92 14.11
N VAL A 543 -19.91 -17.61 15.22
CA VAL A 543 -19.82 -16.26 15.78
C VAL A 543 -18.83 -15.36 15.03
N LEU A 544 -17.99 -15.93 14.16
CA LEU A 544 -16.92 -15.24 13.43
C LEU A 544 -17.45 -14.53 12.19
N ASN A 545 -18.18 -13.43 12.37
CA ASN A 545 -18.87 -12.72 11.28
C ASN A 545 -17.94 -12.14 10.19
N ASN A 546 -16.66 -11.98 10.50
CA ASN A 546 -15.64 -11.46 9.58
C ASN A 546 -14.87 -12.55 8.81
N LEU A 547 -15.16 -13.83 9.10
CA LEU A 547 -14.46 -14.95 8.49
C LEU A 547 -14.81 -15.05 7.00
N GLU A 548 -13.80 -14.93 6.14
CA GLU A 548 -13.93 -15.01 4.69
C GLU A 548 -13.57 -16.39 4.15
N VAL A 549 -12.58 -17.03 4.78
CA VAL A 549 -12.04 -18.35 4.40
C VAL A 549 -11.97 -19.24 5.62
N LEU A 550 -12.71 -20.36 5.57
CA LEU A 550 -12.63 -21.45 6.53
C LEU A 550 -12.19 -22.72 5.81
N ASP A 551 -10.99 -23.20 6.11
CA ASP A 551 -10.43 -24.43 5.54
C ASP A 551 -10.17 -25.46 6.64
N LEU A 552 -11.00 -26.51 6.64
CA LEU A 552 -10.96 -27.65 7.55
C LEU A 552 -10.73 -28.96 6.79
N SER A 553 -10.28 -28.88 5.53
CA SER A 553 -10.11 -30.03 4.65
C SER A 553 -9.05 -31.01 5.14
N ASP A 554 -9.08 -32.25 4.65
CA ASP A 554 -8.08 -33.29 4.94
C ASP A 554 -7.92 -33.50 6.47
N ASN A 555 -9.01 -33.81 7.17
CA ASN A 555 -9.06 -34.07 8.62
C ASN A 555 -9.97 -35.29 8.91
N ASN A 556 -10.27 -35.54 10.19
CA ASN A 556 -11.11 -36.65 10.64
C ASN A 556 -12.42 -36.15 11.29
N PHE A 557 -12.98 -35.02 10.82
CA PHE A 557 -14.25 -34.48 11.34
C PHE A 557 -15.43 -35.40 10.99
N THR A 558 -16.38 -35.51 11.91
CA THR A 558 -17.56 -36.40 11.83
C THR A 558 -18.85 -35.64 12.09
N GLY A 559 -20.01 -36.23 11.78
CA GLY A 559 -21.31 -35.61 12.05
C GLY A 559 -21.71 -34.60 10.99
N ASP A 560 -22.73 -33.79 11.31
CA ASP A 560 -23.37 -32.91 10.32
C ASP A 560 -22.68 -31.55 10.21
N ILE A 561 -22.86 -30.86 9.08
CA ILE A 561 -22.45 -29.46 8.93
C ILE A 561 -23.43 -28.58 9.72
N PRO A 562 -22.96 -27.76 10.69
CA PRO A 562 -23.84 -26.91 11.48
C PRO A 562 -24.60 -25.93 10.61
N SER A 563 -25.94 -25.89 10.73
CA SER A 563 -26.76 -24.93 9.99
C SER A 563 -26.43 -23.48 10.36
N SER A 564 -25.88 -23.24 11.55
CA SER A 564 -25.42 -21.92 11.98
C SER A 564 -24.31 -21.34 11.09
N PHE A 565 -23.56 -22.17 10.35
CA PHE A 565 -22.53 -21.69 9.42
C PHE A 565 -23.12 -20.89 8.25
N THR A 566 -24.40 -21.07 7.91
CA THR A 566 -25.07 -20.23 6.89
C THR A 566 -25.22 -18.78 7.35
N GLY A 567 -25.10 -18.51 8.66
CA GLY A 567 -25.13 -17.18 9.26
C GLY A 567 -23.79 -16.44 9.23
N LEU A 568 -22.70 -17.06 8.77
CA LEU A 568 -21.38 -16.43 8.63
C LEU A 568 -21.40 -15.40 7.48
N GLY A 569 -21.77 -14.17 7.83
CA GLY A 569 -22.16 -13.15 6.85
C GLY A 569 -21.07 -12.64 5.91
N SER A 570 -19.78 -12.93 6.14
CA SER A 570 -18.66 -12.57 5.25
C SER A 570 -18.00 -13.78 4.59
N LEU A 571 -18.49 -14.99 4.85
CA LEU A 571 -17.88 -16.21 4.35
C LEU A 571 -17.93 -16.25 2.84
N THR A 572 -16.82 -16.64 2.22
CA THR A 572 -16.73 -16.77 0.77
C THR A 572 -16.18 -18.11 0.33
N ILE A 573 -15.34 -18.74 1.14
CA ILE A 573 -14.80 -20.09 0.90
C ILE A 573 -14.97 -20.91 2.17
N LEU A 574 -15.62 -22.06 2.03
CA LEU A 574 -15.74 -23.10 3.05
C LEU A 574 -15.24 -24.41 2.45
N ASP A 575 -14.04 -24.84 2.84
CA ASP A 575 -13.48 -26.12 2.42
C ASP A 575 -13.54 -27.14 3.56
N LEU A 576 -14.36 -28.16 3.35
CA LEU A 576 -14.60 -29.29 4.26
C LEU A 576 -14.19 -30.62 3.61
N SER A 577 -13.52 -30.58 2.46
CA SER A 577 -13.21 -31.78 1.68
C SER A 577 -12.37 -32.80 2.45
N ASN A 578 -12.51 -34.07 2.10
CA ASN A 578 -11.76 -35.20 2.67
C ASN A 578 -11.86 -35.26 4.21
N ASN A 579 -13.10 -35.40 4.69
CA ASN A 579 -13.44 -35.65 6.09
C ASN A 579 -14.43 -36.84 6.16
N HIS A 580 -15.01 -37.09 7.34
CA HIS A 580 -16.05 -38.10 7.57
C HIS A 580 -17.40 -37.46 7.90
N LEU A 581 -17.70 -36.31 7.30
CA LEU A 581 -18.96 -35.59 7.53
C LEU A 581 -20.13 -36.31 6.87
N THR A 582 -21.29 -36.19 7.51
CA THR A 582 -22.56 -36.81 7.12
C THR A 582 -23.68 -35.75 7.06
N GLY A 583 -24.92 -36.21 6.87
CA GLY A 583 -26.10 -35.34 6.94
C GLY A 583 -26.41 -34.62 5.63
N ILE A 584 -27.16 -33.53 5.74
CA ILE A 584 -27.64 -32.72 4.61
C ILE A 584 -26.84 -31.42 4.57
N LEU A 585 -26.44 -30.98 3.37
CA LEU A 585 -25.78 -29.69 3.20
C LEU A 585 -26.75 -28.54 3.55
N PRO A 586 -26.44 -27.67 4.53
CA PRO A 586 -27.22 -26.46 4.79
C PRO A 586 -27.26 -25.53 3.58
N ASN A 587 -28.35 -24.77 3.42
CA ASN A 587 -28.49 -23.85 2.30
C ASN A 587 -27.65 -22.59 2.49
N PHE A 588 -26.40 -22.61 2.01
CA PHE A 588 -25.52 -21.45 2.02
C PHE A 588 -25.92 -20.41 0.96
N PRO A 589 -25.65 -19.12 1.20
CA PRO A 589 -25.84 -18.10 0.16
C PRO A 589 -25.04 -18.42 -1.11
N LYS A 590 -25.61 -18.10 -2.29
CA LYS A 590 -25.01 -18.41 -3.62
C LYS A 590 -23.59 -17.87 -3.83
N TYR A 591 -23.19 -16.85 -3.06
CA TYR A 591 -21.86 -16.28 -3.16
C TYR A 591 -20.77 -17.08 -2.41
N VAL A 592 -21.15 -18.00 -1.52
CA VAL A 592 -20.23 -18.86 -0.76
C VAL A 592 -19.85 -20.07 -1.61
N ASN A 593 -18.55 -20.28 -1.81
CA ASN A 593 -18.03 -21.50 -2.41
C ASN A 593 -17.85 -22.58 -1.33
N VAL A 594 -18.65 -23.64 -1.38
CA VAL A 594 -18.64 -24.73 -0.40
C VAL A 594 -18.09 -26.01 -1.04
N ILE A 595 -16.96 -26.50 -0.54
CA ILE A 595 -16.24 -27.66 -1.07
C ILE A 595 -16.38 -28.81 -0.07
N ILE A 596 -17.08 -29.88 -0.46
CA ILE A 596 -17.42 -31.03 0.43
C ILE A 596 -17.00 -32.39 -0.15
N THR A 597 -16.19 -32.39 -1.21
CA THR A 597 -15.73 -33.61 -1.88
C THR A 597 -15.07 -34.59 -0.89
N GLY A 598 -15.30 -35.90 -1.05
CA GLY A 598 -14.73 -36.91 -0.15
C GLY A 598 -15.50 -37.13 1.16
N ASN A 599 -16.64 -36.45 1.38
CA ASN A 599 -17.56 -36.69 2.50
C ASN A 599 -18.82 -37.46 2.06
N ASN A 600 -19.61 -37.97 3.02
CA ASN A 600 -20.88 -38.66 2.76
C ASN A 600 -22.09 -37.75 3.04
N ILE A 601 -22.15 -36.61 2.35
CA ILE A 601 -23.19 -35.58 2.54
C ILE A 601 -24.24 -35.68 1.43
N GLN A 602 -25.51 -35.62 1.81
CA GLN A 602 -26.63 -35.60 0.87
C GLN A 602 -26.84 -34.18 0.33
N ASN A 603 -26.69 -34.02 -0.99
CA ASN A 603 -26.91 -32.76 -1.67
C ASN A 603 -28.37 -32.68 -2.14
N VAL A 604 -29.25 -32.01 -1.38
CA VAL A 604 -30.66 -31.87 -1.74
C VAL A 604 -30.81 -30.69 -2.69
N THR A 605 -30.47 -30.89 -3.97
CA THR A 605 -30.78 -29.91 -5.03
C THR A 605 -32.07 -30.31 -5.74
N ASN A 606 -33.19 -29.80 -5.22
CA ASN A 606 -34.52 -29.51 -5.82
C ASN A 606 -35.68 -30.05 -4.97
N PRO A 607 -36.61 -29.17 -4.53
CA PRO A 607 -37.91 -29.60 -4.05
C PRO A 607 -38.82 -29.80 -5.27
N ASN A 608 -39.18 -31.04 -5.60
CA ASN A 608 -40.37 -31.27 -6.40
C ASN A 608 -41.11 -32.52 -5.94
N THR A 609 -42.41 -32.29 -5.72
CA THR A 609 -43.53 -33.20 -5.52
C THR A 609 -43.67 -33.90 -4.17
N PRO A 610 -44.75 -33.60 -3.41
CA PRO A 610 -45.12 -34.36 -2.22
C PRO A 610 -45.77 -35.68 -2.64
N THR A 611 -45.21 -36.80 -2.21
CA THR A 611 -45.96 -38.06 -2.14
C THR A 611 -46.64 -38.17 -0.77
N PRO A 612 -47.92 -38.58 -0.72
CA PRO A 612 -48.75 -38.49 0.48
C PRO A 612 -48.31 -39.53 1.51
N SER A 613 -47.81 -39.07 2.66
CA SER A 613 -47.63 -39.93 3.82
C SER A 613 -49.00 -40.27 4.42
N GLN A 614 -49.30 -41.56 4.41
CA GLN A 614 -50.49 -42.15 5.01
C GLN A 614 -50.62 -41.79 6.48
N SER A 615 -51.85 -41.43 6.85
CA SER A 615 -52.26 -41.16 8.22
C SER A 615 -52.17 -42.43 9.08
N ARG A 616 -51.60 -42.30 10.27
CA ARG A 616 -51.98 -43.12 11.43
C ARG A 616 -52.28 -42.22 12.62
N ARG A 617 -53.58 -42.12 12.91
CA ARG A 617 -54.18 -41.56 14.13
C ARG A 617 -53.91 -42.46 15.34
N ARG A 618 -53.82 -41.83 16.52
CA ARG A 618 -54.60 -42.04 17.77
C ARG A 618 -53.78 -41.54 18.98
N THR A 619 -54.28 -41.02 20.10
CA THR A 619 -55.53 -40.39 20.59
C THR A 619 -55.17 -39.84 21.99
N ASN A 620 -55.76 -38.71 22.41
CA ASN A 620 -55.60 -38.10 23.74
C ASN A 620 -56.16 -38.96 24.88
N VAL A 621 -55.55 -38.88 26.07
CA VAL A 621 -56.25 -38.91 27.38
C VAL A 621 -55.55 -37.95 28.36
N LEU A 622 -56.37 -37.17 29.05
CA LEU A 622 -56.12 -36.07 29.99
C LEU A 622 -56.29 -36.58 31.45
N VAL A 623 -55.72 -35.90 32.46
CA VAL A 623 -56.38 -35.41 33.73
C VAL A 623 -55.52 -35.52 35.02
N VAL A 624 -54.97 -34.40 35.58
CA VAL A 624 -55.35 -33.61 36.83
C VAL A 624 -54.54 -34.10 38.07
N VAL A 625 -54.03 -33.34 39.07
CA VAL A 625 -54.54 -32.28 39.97
C VAL A 625 -53.33 -31.60 40.68
N VAL A 626 -53.09 -30.29 40.52
CA VAL A 626 -53.45 -29.17 41.44
C VAL A 626 -53.04 -29.34 42.92
N ALA A 627 -51.97 -28.64 43.32
CA ALA A 627 -51.76 -28.23 44.71
C ALA A 627 -50.84 -26.99 44.85
N VAL A 628 -50.94 -25.97 43.98
CA VAL A 628 -50.32 -24.65 44.23
C VAL A 628 -51.12 -23.52 43.54
N VAL A 629 -52.39 -23.33 43.94
CA VAL A 629 -53.26 -22.25 43.37
C VAL A 629 -53.45 -21.07 44.35
N GLY A 630 -52.92 -21.14 45.57
CA GLY A 630 -53.08 -20.04 46.54
C GLY A 630 -52.14 -18.83 46.33
N SER A 631 -50.94 -19.06 45.77
CA SER A 631 -49.90 -18.02 45.65
C SER A 631 -49.77 -17.42 44.24
N VAL A 632 -50.38 -18.05 43.22
CA VAL A 632 -50.32 -17.60 41.82
C VAL A 632 -51.32 -16.48 41.52
N VAL A 633 -52.41 -16.35 42.29
CA VAL A 633 -53.43 -15.32 42.01
C VAL A 633 -52.99 -13.94 42.49
N VAL A 634 -52.26 -13.84 43.60
CA VAL A 634 -51.79 -12.54 44.11
C VAL A 634 -50.55 -12.05 43.34
N PHE A 635 -49.61 -12.95 43.01
CA PHE A 635 -48.50 -12.61 42.12
C PHE A 635 -48.97 -12.37 40.67
N GLY A 636 -49.99 -13.10 40.21
CA GLY A 636 -50.59 -12.93 38.89
C GLY A 636 -51.31 -11.59 38.75
N LEU A 637 -52.00 -11.11 39.78
CA LEU A 637 -52.67 -9.80 39.73
C LEU A 637 -51.67 -8.64 39.84
N PHE A 638 -50.60 -8.77 40.62
CA PHE A 638 -49.55 -7.75 40.69
C PHE A 638 -48.68 -7.72 39.43
N ALA A 639 -48.37 -8.89 38.86
CA ALA A 639 -47.70 -9.01 37.57
C ALA A 639 -48.59 -8.54 36.42
N ALA A 640 -49.91 -8.76 36.45
CA ALA A 640 -50.83 -8.25 35.45
C ALA A 640 -50.98 -6.73 35.51
N LEU A 641 -50.93 -6.11 36.70
CA LEU A 641 -50.99 -4.65 36.85
C LEU A 641 -49.66 -3.99 36.44
N LEU A 642 -48.52 -4.60 36.78
CA LEU A 642 -47.20 -4.20 36.25
C LEU A 642 -47.11 -4.42 34.75
N PHE A 643 -47.63 -5.53 34.22
CA PHE A 643 -47.70 -5.81 32.80
C PHE A 643 -48.65 -4.85 32.09
N PHE A 644 -49.77 -4.43 32.69
CA PHE A 644 -50.70 -3.46 32.09
C PHE A 644 -50.14 -2.04 32.08
N VAL A 645 -49.42 -1.63 33.14
CA VAL A 645 -48.74 -0.31 33.19
C VAL A 645 -47.49 -0.28 32.29
N VAL A 646 -46.76 -1.39 32.16
CA VAL A 646 -45.63 -1.54 31.22
C VAL A 646 -46.15 -1.70 29.78
N SER A 647 -47.24 -2.43 29.55
CA SER A 647 -47.91 -2.61 28.24
C SER A 647 -48.53 -1.30 27.74
N GLN A 648 -49.09 -0.45 28.60
CA GLN A 648 -49.52 0.89 28.18
C GLN A 648 -48.36 1.85 27.88
N ARG A 649 -47.13 1.55 28.33
CA ARG A 649 -45.91 2.27 27.93
C ARG A 649 -45.15 1.63 26.76
N PHE A 650 -45.36 0.34 26.48
CA PHE A 650 -44.72 -0.39 25.38
C PHE A 650 -45.59 -0.56 24.13
N ASN A 651 -46.93 -0.50 24.23
CA ASN A 651 -47.84 -0.54 23.07
C ASN A 651 -48.08 0.85 22.48
N ARG A 652 -46.97 1.47 22.07
CA ARG A 652 -46.97 2.42 20.95
C ARG A 652 -45.81 2.07 20.02
N VAL A 653 -45.76 0.80 19.61
CA VAL A 653 -44.95 0.30 18.50
C VAL A 653 -45.79 -0.76 17.79
N GLU A 654 -45.85 -0.63 16.47
CA GLU A 654 -46.81 -1.23 15.54
C GLU A 654 -46.75 -2.76 15.48
N ASP A 655 -47.93 -3.38 15.31
CA ASP A 655 -48.11 -4.75 14.85
C ASP A 655 -47.40 -4.96 13.50
N GLU A 656 -46.46 -5.90 13.41
CA GLU A 656 -45.88 -6.36 12.13
C GLU A 656 -46.83 -7.36 11.44
N ASP A 657 -47.44 -6.87 10.36
CA ASP A 657 -48.11 -7.61 9.29
C ASP A 657 -47.17 -8.66 8.64
N PRO A 658 -47.64 -9.79 8.05
CA PRO A 658 -46.81 -10.79 7.36
C PRO A 658 -46.24 -10.32 6.00
N LEU A 659 -46.11 -9.01 5.81
CA LEU A 659 -45.43 -8.38 4.69
C LEU A 659 -44.31 -7.56 5.28
N VAL A 660 -43.09 -8.12 5.35
CA VAL A 660 -41.89 -7.33 5.65
C VAL A 660 -41.76 -6.28 4.56
N ARG A 661 -42.36 -5.11 4.79
CA ARG A 661 -42.12 -3.89 4.03
C ARG A 661 -40.72 -3.46 4.43
N TYR A 662 -39.72 -3.93 3.68
CA TYR A 662 -38.37 -3.41 3.81
C TYR A 662 -38.41 -1.91 3.52
N ASN A 663 -38.46 -1.09 4.57
CA ASN A 663 -38.53 0.36 4.41
C ASN A 663 -37.25 0.82 3.69
N PRO A 664 -37.36 1.28 2.43
CA PRO A 664 -36.19 1.67 1.65
C PRO A 664 -35.53 2.87 2.32
N SER A 665 -34.19 2.86 2.41
CA SER A 665 -33.45 4.00 2.95
C SER A 665 -33.78 5.27 2.17
N GLN A 666 -34.10 6.37 2.88
CA GLN A 666 -34.44 7.64 2.24
C GLN A 666 -33.19 8.28 1.65
N VAL A 667 -33.23 8.60 0.36
CA VAL A 667 -32.13 9.28 -0.35
C VAL A 667 -32.12 10.76 0.06
N ILE A 668 -31.03 11.19 0.71
CA ILE A 668 -30.77 12.58 1.07
C ILE A 668 -30.30 13.36 -0.17
N LYS A 669 -29.43 12.75 -0.97
CA LYS A 669 -28.86 13.37 -2.17
C LYS A 669 -28.54 12.32 -3.22
N GLY A 670 -29.04 12.49 -4.44
CA GLY A 670 -28.68 11.68 -5.61
C GLY A 670 -28.00 12.54 -6.66
N CYS A 671 -26.92 12.05 -7.26
CA CYS A 671 -26.16 12.81 -8.25
C CYS A 671 -25.64 11.91 -9.37
N PHE A 672 -25.64 12.45 -10.59
CA PHE A 672 -25.14 11.77 -11.79
C PHE A 672 -23.69 12.16 -12.04
N ILE A 673 -22.84 11.14 -12.18
CA ILE A 673 -21.43 11.30 -12.52
C ILE A 673 -21.26 11.21 -14.05
N THR A 674 -22.01 10.31 -14.69
CA THR A 674 -21.98 10.10 -16.13
C THR A 674 -22.60 11.27 -16.91
N SER A 675 -21.97 11.63 -18.02
CA SER A 675 -22.53 12.55 -19.02
C SER A 675 -23.49 11.86 -20.01
N ASN A 676 -23.61 10.53 -19.97
CA ASN A 676 -24.46 9.76 -20.87
C ASN A 676 -25.95 9.93 -20.50
N ASN A 677 -26.70 10.60 -21.37
CA ASN A 677 -28.11 10.91 -21.17
C ASN A 677 -29.00 9.66 -21.00
N THR A 678 -28.65 8.53 -21.61
CA THR A 678 -29.40 7.28 -21.48
C THR A 678 -29.34 6.73 -20.06
N HIS A 679 -28.18 6.75 -19.41
CA HIS A 679 -28.09 6.32 -18.01
C HIS A 679 -28.81 7.29 -17.07
N ARG A 680 -28.72 8.60 -17.36
CA ARG A 680 -29.39 9.64 -16.56
C ARG A 680 -30.91 9.53 -16.60
N SER A 681 -31.49 9.13 -17.73
CA SER A 681 -32.95 8.89 -17.83
C SER A 681 -33.39 7.57 -17.19
N ASN A 682 -32.49 6.59 -17.08
CA ASN A 682 -32.84 5.22 -16.72
C ASN A 682 -32.67 4.91 -15.23
N ILE A 683 -31.75 5.57 -14.54
CA ILE A 683 -31.47 5.32 -13.12
C ILE A 683 -32.51 6.04 -12.26
N ASP A 684 -33.30 5.24 -11.54
CA ASP A 684 -34.23 5.70 -10.51
C ASP A 684 -33.66 5.36 -9.13
N PHE A 685 -33.25 6.39 -8.38
CA PHE A 685 -32.65 6.21 -7.06
C PHE A 685 -33.62 5.59 -6.05
N MET A 686 -34.92 5.92 -6.10
CA MET A 686 -35.90 5.38 -5.14
C MET A 686 -36.15 3.90 -5.41
N LYS A 687 -36.35 3.54 -6.69
CA LYS A 687 -36.53 2.13 -7.08
C LYS A 687 -35.28 1.31 -6.78
N ALA A 688 -34.09 1.90 -6.92
CA ALA A 688 -32.85 1.27 -6.51
C ALA A 688 -32.79 0.99 -5.01
N MET A 689 -33.25 1.91 -4.15
CA MET A 689 -33.30 1.69 -2.70
C MET A 689 -34.27 0.57 -2.31
N VAL A 690 -35.36 0.38 -3.06
CA VAL A 690 -36.25 -0.79 -2.89
C VAL A 690 -35.55 -2.09 -3.30
N ALA A 691 -34.76 -2.09 -4.36
CA ALA A 691 -34.00 -3.28 -4.75
C ALA A 691 -32.92 -3.64 -3.72
N VAL A 692 -32.23 -2.65 -3.17
CA VAL A 692 -31.16 -2.84 -2.18
C VAL A 692 -31.68 -3.27 -0.81
N SER A 693 -32.95 -2.99 -0.50
CA SER A 693 -33.55 -3.40 0.76
C SER A 693 -33.91 -4.90 0.79
N ASN A 694 -33.94 -5.57 -0.36
CA ASN A 694 -34.18 -7.01 -0.46
C ASN A 694 -32.86 -7.81 -0.50
N PRO A 695 -32.59 -8.70 0.47
CA PRO A 695 -31.36 -9.51 0.52
C PRO A 695 -31.20 -10.52 -0.63
N GLU A 696 -32.29 -10.94 -1.29
CA GLU A 696 -32.23 -11.83 -2.46
C GLU A 696 -31.53 -11.19 -3.66
N ASN A 697 -31.43 -9.85 -3.67
CA ASN A 697 -30.74 -9.12 -4.73
C ASN A 697 -29.22 -9.03 -4.53
N VAL A 698 -28.67 -9.56 -3.43
CA VAL A 698 -27.22 -9.54 -3.18
C VAL A 698 -26.50 -10.49 -4.14
N VAL A 699 -25.60 -9.94 -4.94
CA VAL A 699 -24.79 -10.68 -5.93
C VAL A 699 -23.42 -11.04 -5.34
N LEU A 700 -22.79 -10.09 -4.65
CA LEU A 700 -21.46 -10.24 -4.08
C LEU A 700 -21.38 -9.45 -2.79
N LYS A 701 -20.83 -10.06 -1.75
CA LYS A 701 -20.50 -9.38 -0.50
C LYS A 701 -19.00 -9.43 -0.27
N THR A 702 -18.44 -8.29 0.08
CA THR A 702 -17.04 -8.10 0.43
C THR A 702 -16.97 -7.43 1.80
N ARG A 703 -15.77 -7.38 2.39
CA ARG A 703 -15.52 -6.59 3.61
C ARG A 703 -15.97 -5.13 3.46
N PHE A 704 -15.66 -4.49 2.34
CA PHE A 704 -15.85 -3.04 2.17
C PHE A 704 -17.23 -2.67 1.60
N ALA A 705 -17.90 -3.59 0.93
CA ALA A 705 -19.14 -3.30 0.22
C ALA A 705 -20.02 -4.52 -0.05
N THR A 706 -21.31 -4.24 -0.23
CA THR A 706 -22.31 -5.21 -0.67
C THR A 706 -22.85 -4.80 -2.04
N HIS A 707 -22.84 -5.71 -3.01
CA HIS A 707 -23.30 -5.48 -4.38
C HIS A 707 -24.68 -6.08 -4.59
N TYR A 708 -25.61 -5.25 -5.07
CA TYR A 708 -26.99 -5.61 -5.33
C TYR A 708 -27.29 -5.52 -6.82
N LYS A 709 -28.12 -6.44 -7.33
CA LYS A 709 -28.73 -6.33 -8.64
C LYS A 709 -30.01 -5.50 -8.53
N ALA A 710 -30.10 -4.38 -9.23
CA ALA A 710 -31.30 -3.55 -9.26
C ALA A 710 -31.88 -3.49 -10.69
N VAL A 711 -33.18 -3.77 -10.82
CA VAL A 711 -33.91 -3.67 -12.09
C VAL A 711 -34.77 -2.41 -12.07
N MET A 712 -34.52 -1.48 -13.00
CA MET A 712 -35.19 -0.18 -13.09
C MET A 712 -36.60 -0.30 -13.71
N ALA A 713 -37.35 0.80 -13.77
CA ALA A 713 -38.73 0.81 -14.31
C ALA A 713 -38.80 0.39 -15.78
N ASN A 714 -37.78 0.76 -16.54
CA ASN A 714 -37.63 0.45 -17.97
C ASN A 714 -36.92 -0.89 -18.23
N VAL A 715 -36.86 -1.80 -17.25
CA VAL A 715 -36.17 -3.11 -17.34
C VAL A 715 -34.64 -3.02 -17.46
N SER A 716 -34.06 -1.82 -17.53
CA SER A 716 -32.60 -1.65 -17.46
C SER A 716 -32.09 -2.16 -16.12
N THR A 717 -31.01 -2.93 -16.13
CA THR A 717 -30.45 -3.50 -14.91
C THR A 717 -29.14 -2.79 -14.57
N TYR A 718 -28.95 -2.46 -13.29
CA TYR A 718 -27.75 -1.84 -12.74
C TYR A 718 -27.22 -2.64 -11.57
N THR A 719 -25.91 -2.52 -11.32
CA THR A 719 -25.29 -2.99 -10.09
C THR A 719 -25.23 -1.82 -9.12
N VAL A 720 -25.88 -1.96 -7.97
CA VAL A 720 -25.89 -0.95 -6.91
C VAL A 720 -24.97 -1.44 -5.81
N LYS A 721 -23.89 -0.72 -5.58
CA LYS A 721 -22.89 -1.03 -4.57
C LYS A 721 -23.15 -0.20 -3.31
N LYS A 722 -23.47 -0.85 -2.21
CA LYS A 722 -23.57 -0.23 -0.88
C LYS A 722 -22.20 -0.28 -0.21
N LEU A 723 -21.65 0.88 0.14
CA LEU A 723 -20.43 0.95 0.95
C LEU A 723 -20.80 0.71 2.43
N ASN A 724 -20.08 -0.19 3.11
CA ASN A 724 -20.36 -0.54 4.51
C ASN A 724 -19.81 0.56 5.45
N TRP A 725 -20.61 1.61 5.69
CA TRP A 725 -20.24 2.84 6.42
C TRP A 725 -20.15 2.67 7.95
N GLY A 726 -20.89 1.72 8.53
CA GLY A 726 -21.11 1.61 9.99
C GLY A 726 -19.94 1.09 10.83
N ASP A 727 -18.87 0.59 10.22
CA ASP A 727 -17.67 0.15 10.95
C ASP A 727 -16.75 1.36 11.16
N LYS A 728 -16.20 1.50 12.38
CA LYS A 728 -15.26 2.56 12.83
C LYS A 728 -13.98 2.72 11.97
N MET A 729 -13.87 2.03 10.84
CA MET A 729 -12.81 2.09 9.84
C MET A 729 -12.94 3.29 8.88
N PHE A 730 -14.15 3.82 8.69
CA PHE A 730 -14.40 4.97 7.83
C PHE A 730 -14.66 6.23 8.66
N GLN A 731 -13.62 7.03 8.91
CA GLN A 731 -13.81 8.42 9.33
C GLN A 731 -13.77 9.30 8.07
N MET A 732 -14.95 9.70 7.61
CA MET A 732 -15.08 10.58 6.46
C MET A 732 -14.46 11.96 6.77
N GLY A 733 -13.87 12.59 5.75
CA GLY A 733 -13.86 14.06 5.68
C GLY A 733 -15.30 14.60 5.52
N SER A 734 -15.48 15.89 5.22
CA SER A 734 -16.81 16.40 4.88
C SER A 734 -17.40 15.65 3.65
N HIS A 735 -18.74 15.58 3.56
CA HIS A 735 -19.43 15.01 2.38
C HIS A 735 -18.93 15.61 1.05
N GLU A 736 -18.48 16.86 1.07
CA GLU A 736 -17.92 17.57 -0.09
C GLU A 736 -16.66 16.92 -0.66
N LYS A 737 -15.69 16.51 0.19
CA LYS A 737 -14.45 15.84 -0.25
C LYS A 737 -14.72 14.51 -0.97
N PHE A 738 -15.73 13.77 -0.51
CA PHE A 738 -16.15 12.53 -1.15
C PHE A 738 -16.75 12.75 -2.54
N GLU A 739 -17.52 13.82 -2.69
CA GLU A 739 -18.13 14.18 -3.98
C GLU A 739 -17.06 14.61 -4.99
N GLU A 740 -16.08 15.42 -4.57
CA GLU A 740 -14.96 15.85 -5.40
C GLU A 740 -14.17 14.65 -5.93
N GLU A 741 -13.82 13.68 -5.07
CA GLU A 741 -13.08 12.48 -5.45
C GLU A 741 -13.89 11.59 -6.42
N LEU A 742 -15.21 11.41 -6.21
CA LEU A 742 -16.06 10.67 -7.14
C LEU A 742 -16.20 11.38 -8.50
N GLN A 743 -16.23 12.71 -8.53
CA GLN A 743 -16.24 13.46 -9.79
C GLN A 743 -14.92 13.31 -10.56
N VAL A 744 -13.79 13.21 -9.86
CA VAL A 744 -12.48 12.92 -10.50
C VAL A 744 -12.48 11.52 -11.11
N LEU A 745 -12.95 10.50 -10.36
CA LEU A 745 -13.05 9.13 -10.86
C LEU A 745 -14.01 9.01 -12.05
N GLY A 746 -15.12 9.77 -12.02
CA GLY A 746 -16.09 9.87 -13.11
C GLY A 746 -15.54 10.32 -14.46
N LYS A 747 -14.42 11.05 -14.46
CA LYS A 747 -13.75 11.53 -15.68
C LYS A 747 -12.78 10.51 -16.28
N LEU A 748 -12.52 9.40 -15.60
CA LEU A 748 -11.66 8.35 -16.12
C LEU A 748 -12.33 7.66 -17.32
N SER A 749 -11.54 7.42 -18.37
CA SER A 749 -12.00 6.73 -19.58
C SER A 749 -11.03 5.61 -19.95
N ASN A 750 -11.42 4.37 -19.65
CA ASN A 750 -10.68 3.17 -20.01
C ASN A 750 -11.65 1.98 -20.11
N SER A 751 -11.53 1.15 -21.14
CA SER A 751 -12.42 0.01 -21.38
C SER A 751 -12.29 -1.09 -20.30
N ASN A 752 -11.14 -1.19 -19.63
CA ASN A 752 -10.84 -2.20 -18.62
C ASN A 752 -11.02 -1.71 -17.18
N VAL A 753 -11.66 -0.57 -16.95
CA VAL A 753 -11.93 -0.02 -15.62
C VAL A 753 -13.42 0.30 -15.49
N MET A 754 -14.01 -0.09 -14.36
CA MET A 754 -15.39 0.28 -14.03
C MET A 754 -15.42 1.65 -13.37
N VAL A 755 -16.19 2.57 -13.94
CA VAL A 755 -16.35 3.94 -13.44
C VAL A 755 -17.79 4.10 -12.94
N PRO A 756 -18.02 4.69 -11.75
CA PRO A 756 -19.37 4.88 -11.22
C PRO A 756 -20.17 5.85 -12.12
N LEU A 757 -21.41 5.47 -12.42
CA LEU A 757 -22.35 6.24 -13.24
C LEU A 757 -23.08 7.32 -12.44
N ALA A 758 -23.42 7.01 -11.19
CA ALA A 758 -24.15 7.86 -10.27
C ALA A 758 -23.89 7.45 -8.82
N TYR A 759 -24.26 8.30 -7.87
CA TYR A 759 -24.28 7.96 -6.45
C TYR A 759 -25.54 8.46 -5.76
N ALA A 760 -25.92 7.78 -4.68
CA ALA A 760 -26.96 8.18 -3.75
C ALA A 760 -26.44 8.14 -2.32
N LEU A 761 -26.69 9.21 -1.57
CA LEU A 761 -26.39 9.35 -0.15
C LEU A 761 -27.68 9.18 0.66
N THR A 762 -27.58 8.44 1.75
CA THR A 762 -28.62 8.29 2.77
C THR A 762 -28.04 8.73 4.12
N GLN A 763 -28.85 8.69 5.19
CA GLN A 763 -28.39 9.14 6.52
C GLN A 763 -27.14 8.40 6.99
N ASP A 764 -27.06 7.10 6.70
CA ASP A 764 -26.00 6.24 7.24
C ASP A 764 -25.17 5.53 6.15
N ASN A 765 -25.48 5.69 4.86
CA ASN A 765 -24.81 4.91 3.80
C ASN A 765 -24.66 5.67 2.48
N ALA A 766 -23.61 5.33 1.73
CA ALA A 766 -23.42 5.74 0.34
C ALA A 766 -23.62 4.55 -0.61
N TYR A 767 -24.30 4.81 -1.73
CA TYR A 767 -24.62 3.85 -2.77
C TYR A 767 -24.05 4.32 -4.11
N LEU A 768 -23.33 3.46 -4.81
CA LEU A 768 -22.74 3.73 -6.11
C LEU A 768 -23.40 2.88 -7.18
N PHE A 769 -23.62 3.47 -8.35
CA PHE A 769 -24.32 2.85 -9.45
C PHE A 769 -23.34 2.51 -10.57
N TYR A 770 -23.35 1.27 -11.02
CA TYR A 770 -22.54 0.80 -12.14
C TYR A 770 -23.45 0.17 -13.20
N GLU A 771 -23.00 0.23 -14.45
CA GLU A 771 -23.57 -0.58 -15.52
C GLU A 771 -23.55 -2.05 -15.10
N ASN A 772 -24.65 -2.79 -15.28
CA ASN A 772 -24.65 -4.21 -14.95
C ASN A 772 -23.95 -4.99 -16.06
N VAL A 773 -22.77 -5.49 -15.74
CA VAL A 773 -21.87 -6.16 -16.67
C VAL A 773 -22.12 -7.67 -16.57
N HIS A 774 -22.99 -8.18 -17.44
CA HIS A 774 -23.84 -9.36 -17.23
C HIS A 774 -23.24 -10.75 -17.50
N LYS A 775 -22.03 -11.08 -17.04
CA LYS A 775 -21.57 -12.50 -17.04
C LYS A 775 -21.09 -13.04 -15.69
N GLY A 776 -20.70 -12.17 -14.76
CA GLY A 776 -20.12 -12.56 -13.47
C GLY A 776 -18.69 -12.06 -13.32
N THR A 777 -18.03 -12.47 -12.24
CA THR A 777 -16.62 -12.14 -11.95
C THR A 777 -15.70 -13.23 -12.50
N VAL A 778 -14.40 -12.92 -12.65
CA VAL A 778 -13.39 -13.94 -13.01
C VAL A 778 -13.42 -15.10 -12.01
N PHE A 779 -13.63 -14.82 -10.73
CA PHE A 779 -13.75 -15.84 -9.68
C PHE A 779 -14.91 -16.82 -9.94
N ASP A 780 -16.08 -16.32 -10.35
CA ASP A 780 -17.26 -17.16 -10.60
C ASP A 780 -17.01 -18.16 -11.74
N PHE A 781 -16.36 -17.74 -12.82
CA PHE A 781 -16.05 -18.60 -13.97
C PHE A 781 -14.94 -19.62 -13.70
N LEU A 782 -13.97 -19.30 -12.84
CA LEU A 782 -12.90 -20.23 -12.48
C LEU A 782 -13.35 -21.26 -11.44
N HIS A 783 -14.17 -20.86 -10.46
CA HIS A 783 -14.34 -21.65 -9.22
C HIS A 783 -15.77 -22.08 -8.91
N LYS A 784 -16.81 -21.45 -9.49
CA LYS A 784 -18.22 -21.80 -9.21
C LYS A 784 -18.89 -22.68 -10.26
N GLY A 785 -18.13 -23.16 -11.25
CA GLY A 785 -18.64 -24.14 -12.23
C GLY A 785 -19.76 -23.63 -13.14
N LEU A 786 -19.73 -22.35 -13.56
CA LEU A 786 -20.59 -21.84 -14.62
C LEU A 786 -20.38 -22.68 -15.91
N GLU A 787 -21.46 -22.91 -16.68
CA GLU A 787 -21.54 -23.87 -17.80
C GLU A 787 -20.48 -23.74 -18.92
N THR A 788 -19.66 -22.68 -18.93
CA THR A 788 -18.55 -22.48 -19.88
C THR A 788 -17.23 -22.24 -19.15
N ALA A 789 -16.37 -23.27 -19.10
CA ALA A 789 -15.02 -23.14 -18.57
C ALA A 789 -14.19 -22.17 -19.42
N LEU A 790 -13.41 -21.30 -18.79
CA LEU A 790 -12.53 -20.35 -19.49
C LEU A 790 -11.39 -21.10 -20.17
N ASP A 791 -11.38 -21.09 -21.51
CA ASP A 791 -10.25 -21.54 -22.33
C ASP A 791 -9.03 -20.61 -22.19
N TRP A 792 -7.87 -21.05 -22.68
CA TRP A 792 -6.65 -20.24 -22.59
C TRP A 792 -6.78 -18.88 -23.28
N SER A 793 -7.45 -18.81 -24.44
CA SER A 793 -7.63 -17.56 -25.18
C SER A 793 -8.37 -16.51 -24.35
N SER A 794 -9.41 -16.95 -23.61
CA SER A 794 -10.16 -16.10 -22.70
C SER A 794 -9.33 -15.71 -21.48
N ARG A 795 -8.67 -16.66 -20.82
CA ARG A 795 -7.80 -16.39 -19.66
C ARG A 795 -6.66 -15.41 -19.99
N TYR A 796 -6.03 -15.55 -21.15
CA TYR A 796 -4.96 -14.67 -21.61
C TYR A 796 -5.48 -13.26 -21.97
N SER A 797 -6.66 -13.16 -22.61
CA SER A 797 -7.32 -11.87 -22.86
C SER A 797 -7.67 -11.13 -21.55
N ILE A 798 -8.13 -11.88 -20.54
CA ILE A 798 -8.39 -11.35 -19.20
C ILE A 798 -7.10 -10.80 -18.56
N ALA A 799 -6.01 -11.58 -18.60
CA ALA A 799 -4.71 -11.13 -18.09
C ALA A 799 -4.23 -9.83 -18.73
N LEU A 800 -4.34 -9.71 -20.06
CA LEU A 800 -3.99 -8.49 -20.79
C LEU A 800 -4.88 -7.31 -20.42
N GLY A 801 -6.20 -7.48 -20.41
CA GLY A 801 -7.14 -6.40 -20.11
C GLY A 801 -6.98 -5.87 -18.69
N VAL A 802 -6.79 -6.74 -17.70
CA VAL A 802 -6.51 -6.32 -16.32
C VAL A 802 -5.16 -5.58 -16.24
N ALA A 803 -4.11 -6.06 -16.92
CA ALA A 803 -2.82 -5.36 -16.96
C ALA A 803 -2.91 -3.98 -17.63
N GLN A 804 -3.75 -3.82 -18.66
CA GLN A 804 -4.04 -2.54 -19.32
C GLN A 804 -4.74 -1.57 -18.37
N GLY A 805 -5.80 -2.03 -17.69
CA GLY A 805 -6.54 -1.22 -16.72
C GLY A 805 -5.66 -0.76 -15.55
N LEU A 806 -4.85 -1.65 -14.98
CA LEU A 806 -3.92 -1.30 -13.89
C LEU A 806 -2.81 -0.35 -14.36
N THR A 807 -2.28 -0.53 -15.58
CA THR A 807 -1.29 0.39 -16.15
C THR A 807 -1.86 1.79 -16.31
N PHE A 808 -3.13 1.90 -16.72
CA PHE A 808 -3.85 3.16 -16.81
C PHE A 808 -4.03 3.79 -15.42
N LEU A 809 -4.54 3.05 -14.44
CA LEU A 809 -4.78 3.55 -13.08
C LEU A 809 -3.50 4.01 -12.37
N HIS A 810 -2.39 3.27 -12.52
CA HIS A 810 -1.09 3.65 -11.96
C HIS A 810 -0.42 4.81 -12.72
N GLY A 811 -0.85 5.09 -13.96
CA GLY A 811 -0.32 6.14 -14.82
C GLY A 811 -1.02 7.50 -14.71
N CYS A 812 -2.09 7.61 -13.92
CA CYS A 812 -2.79 8.86 -13.67
C CYS A 812 -1.90 9.89 -12.93
N THR A 813 -2.19 11.19 -13.11
CA THR A 813 -1.48 12.31 -12.43
C THR A 813 -1.41 12.10 -10.91
N GLN A 814 -2.50 11.58 -10.34
CA GLN A 814 -2.49 10.95 -9.04
C GLN A 814 -2.80 9.45 -9.25
N PRO A 815 -1.84 8.54 -9.02
CA PRO A 815 -2.05 7.12 -9.20
C PRO A 815 -3.23 6.61 -8.36
N VAL A 816 -4.12 5.83 -8.98
CA VAL A 816 -5.19 5.13 -8.27
C VAL A 816 -4.66 3.75 -7.88
N VAL A 817 -4.43 3.56 -6.59
CA VAL A 817 -3.99 2.28 -6.02
C VAL A 817 -5.20 1.57 -5.44
N LEU A 818 -5.37 0.29 -5.72
CA LEU A 818 -6.55 -0.46 -5.29
C LEU A 818 -6.33 -1.03 -3.88
N LEU A 819 -7.29 -0.83 -2.99
CA LEU A 819 -7.25 -1.41 -1.63
C LEU A 819 -7.44 -2.93 -1.65
N ASP A 820 -8.28 -3.41 -2.57
CA ASP A 820 -8.56 -4.83 -2.75
C ASP A 820 -8.60 -5.19 -4.23
N LEU A 821 -7.61 -5.97 -4.67
CA LEU A 821 -7.49 -6.44 -6.05
C LEU A 821 -7.49 -7.97 -6.03
N SER A 822 -8.57 -8.59 -6.52
CA SER A 822 -8.75 -10.04 -6.55
C SER A 822 -9.58 -10.44 -7.77
N THR A 823 -9.68 -11.75 -8.07
CA THR A 823 -10.57 -12.21 -9.17
C THR A 823 -12.05 -11.92 -8.90
N LYS A 824 -12.44 -11.60 -7.66
CA LYS A 824 -13.79 -11.15 -7.28
C LYS A 824 -14.05 -9.68 -7.62
N SER A 825 -13.01 -8.84 -7.71
CA SER A 825 -13.14 -7.44 -8.13
C SER A 825 -12.91 -7.23 -9.63
N ILE A 826 -12.70 -8.30 -10.41
CA ILE A 826 -12.62 -8.27 -11.88
C ILE A 826 -13.92 -8.79 -12.49
N HIS A 827 -14.69 -7.90 -13.10
CA HIS A 827 -15.97 -8.20 -13.74
C HIS A 827 -15.79 -8.48 -15.24
N LEU A 828 -16.63 -9.34 -15.83
CA LEU A 828 -16.55 -9.70 -17.25
C LEU A 828 -17.75 -9.19 -18.06
N LYS A 829 -17.51 -8.28 -19.03
CA LYS A 829 -18.51 -7.89 -20.06
C LYS A 829 -18.77 -9.02 -21.03
N SER A 830 -17.69 -9.66 -21.44
CA SER A 830 -17.68 -10.91 -22.18
C SER A 830 -16.52 -11.76 -21.67
N LEU A 831 -16.39 -13.01 -22.14
CA LEU A 831 -15.33 -13.93 -21.69
C LEU A 831 -13.91 -13.39 -22.00
N LYS A 832 -13.78 -12.33 -22.82
CA LYS A 832 -12.50 -11.71 -23.21
C LYS A 832 -12.35 -10.24 -22.81
N GLU A 833 -13.35 -9.67 -22.13
CA GLU A 833 -13.40 -8.23 -21.81
C GLU A 833 -13.53 -8.01 -20.30
N PRO A 834 -12.40 -7.96 -19.58
CA PRO A 834 -12.39 -7.71 -18.15
C PRO A 834 -12.50 -6.23 -17.82
N GLN A 835 -13.11 -5.92 -16.69
CA GLN A 835 -13.14 -4.59 -16.08
C GLN A 835 -12.80 -4.66 -14.59
N ILE A 836 -11.90 -3.80 -14.16
CA ILE A 836 -11.48 -3.66 -12.76
C ILE A 836 -12.50 -2.82 -12.02
N GLY A 837 -13.11 -3.39 -10.97
CA GLY A 837 -14.02 -2.72 -10.05
C GLY A 837 -13.31 -2.05 -8.87
N ASP A 838 -14.11 -1.48 -7.97
CA ASP A 838 -13.71 -1.02 -6.63
C ASP A 838 -12.63 0.07 -6.57
N ILE A 839 -12.45 0.84 -7.65
CA ILE A 839 -11.41 1.87 -7.78
C ILE A 839 -11.59 3.04 -6.80
N GLU A 840 -12.80 3.27 -6.32
CA GLU A 840 -13.15 4.37 -5.42
C GLU A 840 -12.69 4.18 -3.99
N LEU A 841 -12.47 2.93 -3.55
CA LEU A 841 -12.26 2.65 -2.12
C LEU A 841 -11.00 3.34 -1.58
N CYS A 842 -9.94 3.49 -2.39
CA CYS A 842 -8.70 4.14 -1.94
C CYS A 842 -8.78 5.67 -1.85
N LYS A 843 -9.68 6.30 -2.60
CA LYS A 843 -9.83 7.77 -2.63
C LYS A 843 -10.78 8.29 -1.54
N VAL A 844 -11.65 7.40 -1.05
CA VAL A 844 -12.67 7.71 -0.04
C VAL A 844 -12.14 7.52 1.39
N ILE A 845 -11.06 6.76 1.58
CA ILE A 845 -10.41 6.57 2.89
C ILE A 845 -9.39 7.69 3.12
N ASP A 846 -9.55 8.49 4.18
CA ASP A 846 -8.67 9.62 4.50
C ASP A 846 -7.27 9.14 4.91
N SER A 847 -6.38 9.04 3.93
CA SER A 847 -5.02 8.54 4.09
C SER A 847 -4.15 9.39 5.03
N PHE A 848 -4.53 10.64 5.32
CA PHE A 848 -3.73 11.55 6.14
C PHE A 848 -4.02 11.51 7.65
N LYS A 849 -5.17 10.95 8.09
CA LYS A 849 -5.56 10.90 9.52
C LYS A 849 -5.42 9.52 10.17
N SER A 850 -5.27 8.44 9.39
CA SER A 850 -5.34 7.06 9.90
C SER A 850 -4.01 6.31 9.99
N PHE A 851 -2.86 7.00 9.98
CA PHE A 851 -1.53 6.35 10.12
C PHE A 851 -1.26 5.69 11.49
N GLY A 852 -2.25 5.66 12.40
CA GLY A 852 -2.17 4.95 13.69
C GLY A 852 -3.43 4.17 14.11
N SER A 853 -4.45 4.03 13.25
CA SER A 853 -5.76 3.45 13.65
C SER A 853 -6.45 2.61 12.55
N LEU A 854 -5.72 2.08 11.56
CA LEU A 854 -6.31 1.06 10.69
C LEU A 854 -6.42 -0.26 11.47
N SER A 855 -7.62 -0.57 11.95
CA SER A 855 -8.00 -1.91 12.43
C SER A 855 -8.21 -2.91 11.28
N ALA A 856 -8.22 -2.46 10.02
CA ALA A 856 -8.29 -3.31 8.82
C ALA A 856 -7.02 -3.22 7.99
N ILE A 857 -6.52 -4.39 7.60
CA ILE A 857 -5.43 -4.54 6.64
C ILE A 857 -6.04 -4.61 5.24
N ALA A 858 -5.45 -3.88 4.30
CA ALA A 858 -5.89 -3.85 2.91
C ALA A 858 -5.61 -5.17 2.18
N GLY A 859 -6.52 -5.59 1.30
CA GLY A 859 -6.40 -6.79 0.46
C GLY A 859 -7.26 -7.97 0.91
N SER A 860 -7.83 -8.69 -0.06
CA SER A 860 -8.48 -10.00 0.12
C SER A 860 -7.46 -11.08 0.49
N VAL A 861 -7.90 -12.05 1.29
CA VAL A 861 -7.13 -13.23 1.68
C VAL A 861 -6.56 -13.94 0.44
N GLY A 862 -5.26 -14.26 0.46
CA GLY A 862 -4.52 -14.89 -0.65
C GLY A 862 -3.98 -13.92 -1.71
N TYR A 863 -4.54 -12.71 -1.82
CA TYR A 863 -4.05 -11.65 -2.71
C TYR A 863 -3.21 -10.60 -1.99
N MET A 864 -3.22 -10.62 -0.66
CA MET A 864 -2.55 -9.65 0.17
C MET A 864 -1.02 -9.76 0.02
N PRO A 865 -0.34 -8.66 -0.35
CA PRO A 865 1.12 -8.62 -0.41
C PRO A 865 1.73 -8.88 0.97
N PRO A 866 2.85 -9.61 1.04
CA PRO A 866 3.48 -9.98 2.31
C PRO A 866 3.90 -8.78 3.15
N GLU A 867 4.06 -7.59 2.56
CA GLU A 867 4.44 -6.34 3.22
C GLU A 867 3.30 -5.50 3.80
N TYR A 868 2.07 -5.66 3.30
CA TYR A 868 0.92 -4.86 3.75
C TYR A 868 0.63 -5.01 5.25
N PRO A 869 0.70 -6.23 5.82
CA PRO A 869 0.52 -6.48 7.26
C PRO A 869 1.32 -5.63 8.23
N TYR A 870 2.54 -5.21 7.88
CA TYR A 870 3.45 -4.52 8.80
C TYR A 870 3.82 -3.12 8.34
N THR A 871 3.74 -2.83 7.03
CA THR A 871 3.91 -1.46 6.54
C THR A 871 2.64 -0.64 6.77
N MET A 872 1.47 -1.29 6.84
CA MET A 872 0.15 -0.66 6.84
C MET A 872 -0.01 0.35 5.68
N ARG A 873 0.67 0.09 4.56
CA ARG A 873 0.71 0.97 3.39
C ARG A 873 0.31 0.21 2.14
N VAL A 874 -0.74 0.68 1.48
CA VAL A 874 -1.13 0.21 0.15
C VAL A 874 -0.23 0.87 -0.89
N THR A 875 0.37 0.09 -1.78
CA THR A 875 1.35 0.58 -2.76
C THR A 875 1.06 0.02 -4.15
N MET A 876 1.57 0.70 -5.18
CA MET A 876 1.50 0.18 -6.55
C MET A 876 2.18 -1.20 -6.67
N ALA A 877 3.30 -1.41 -5.97
CA ALA A 877 3.99 -2.70 -5.93
C ALA A 877 3.15 -3.81 -5.27
N GLY A 878 2.32 -3.45 -4.28
CA GLY A 878 1.37 -4.39 -3.71
C GLY A 878 0.25 -4.77 -4.69
N ASN A 879 -0.29 -3.82 -5.48
CA ASN A 879 -1.22 -4.19 -6.57
C ASN A 879 -0.58 -5.10 -7.62
N VAL A 880 0.71 -4.93 -7.92
CA VAL A 880 1.44 -5.85 -8.81
C VAL A 880 1.46 -7.27 -8.23
N TYR A 881 1.68 -7.42 -6.92
CA TYR A 881 1.62 -8.74 -6.26
C TYR A 881 0.24 -9.36 -6.37
N SER A 882 -0.81 -8.63 -6.04
CA SER A 882 -2.18 -9.12 -6.15
C SER A 882 -2.53 -9.51 -7.59
N PHE A 883 -2.07 -8.74 -8.59
CA PHE A 883 -2.18 -9.12 -10.00
C PHE A 883 -1.41 -10.39 -10.35
N GLY A 884 -0.22 -10.59 -9.77
CA GLY A 884 0.54 -11.83 -9.90
C GLY A 884 -0.24 -13.05 -9.40
N VAL A 885 -0.97 -12.92 -8.29
CA VAL A 885 -1.86 -13.99 -7.78
C VAL A 885 -3.00 -14.27 -8.77
N ILE A 886 -3.63 -13.23 -9.33
CA ILE A 886 -4.65 -13.36 -10.38
C ILE A 886 -4.11 -14.12 -11.60
N LEU A 887 -2.88 -13.82 -12.04
CA LEU A 887 -2.23 -14.56 -13.12
C LEU A 887 -2.04 -16.05 -12.76
N LEU A 888 -1.64 -16.35 -11.52
CA LEU A 888 -1.49 -17.73 -11.06
C LEU A 888 -2.83 -18.48 -11.06
N GLU A 889 -3.93 -17.87 -10.64
CA GLU A 889 -5.25 -18.50 -10.74
C GLU A 889 -5.65 -18.78 -12.19
N LEU A 890 -5.42 -17.83 -13.10
CA LEU A 890 -5.68 -18.03 -14.53
C LEU A 890 -4.81 -19.16 -15.11
N LEU A 891 -3.56 -19.29 -14.68
CA LEU A 891 -2.65 -20.34 -15.14
C LEU A 891 -2.95 -21.73 -14.58
N THR A 892 -3.50 -21.79 -13.36
CA THR A 892 -3.62 -23.03 -12.58
C THR A 892 -5.05 -23.56 -12.49
N GLY A 893 -6.05 -22.68 -12.62
CA GLY A 893 -7.45 -22.97 -12.29
C GLY A 893 -7.70 -23.18 -10.78
N LYS A 894 -6.70 -22.96 -9.93
CA LYS A 894 -6.83 -23.13 -8.46
C LYS A 894 -7.26 -21.83 -7.79
N PRO A 895 -8.00 -21.89 -6.67
CA PRO A 895 -8.34 -20.71 -5.89
C PRO A 895 -7.09 -20.05 -5.27
N PRO A 896 -7.18 -18.77 -4.86
CA PRO A 896 -6.04 -18.01 -4.32
C PRO A 896 -5.51 -18.57 -2.99
N VAL A 897 -6.34 -19.35 -2.29
CA VAL A 897 -5.96 -20.21 -1.18
C VAL A 897 -6.57 -21.58 -1.46
N SER A 898 -5.74 -22.62 -1.42
CA SER A 898 -6.18 -24.01 -1.63
C SER A 898 -5.45 -24.90 -0.63
N LYS A 899 -6.20 -25.75 0.08
CA LYS A 899 -5.66 -26.58 1.17
C LYS A 899 -4.85 -25.75 2.16
N GLY A 900 -5.35 -24.55 2.44
CA GLY A 900 -4.75 -23.68 3.42
C GLY A 900 -3.43 -23.00 3.02
N ILE A 901 -2.96 -23.19 1.80
CA ILE A 901 -1.73 -22.57 1.32
C ILE A 901 -2.11 -21.49 0.30
N GLU A 902 -1.59 -20.28 0.49
CA GLU A 902 -1.69 -19.23 -0.52
C GLU A 902 -1.07 -19.68 -1.84
N LEU A 903 -1.79 -19.47 -2.94
CA LEU A 903 -1.39 -19.91 -4.27
C LEU A 903 -0.01 -19.35 -4.68
N ALA A 904 0.29 -18.10 -4.32
CA ALA A 904 1.61 -17.50 -4.55
C ALA A 904 2.73 -18.25 -3.83
N LYS A 905 2.57 -18.55 -2.53
CA LYS A 905 3.56 -19.29 -1.74
C LYS A 905 3.76 -20.71 -2.28
N TRP A 906 2.66 -21.38 -2.62
CA TRP A 906 2.70 -22.71 -3.25
C TRP A 906 3.48 -22.67 -4.57
N ALA A 907 3.12 -21.74 -5.48
CA ALA A 907 3.77 -21.61 -6.78
C ALA A 907 5.27 -21.29 -6.68
N LEU A 908 5.66 -20.39 -5.77
CA LEU A 908 7.06 -20.06 -5.51
C LEU A 908 7.85 -21.29 -5.04
N SER A 909 7.29 -22.08 -4.11
CA SER A 909 7.95 -23.29 -3.59
C SER A 909 8.19 -24.38 -4.66
N TYR A 910 7.28 -24.51 -5.63
CA TYR A 910 7.42 -25.45 -6.75
C TYR A 910 8.35 -24.92 -7.84
N SER A 911 8.39 -23.60 -8.05
CA SER A 911 9.23 -22.96 -9.09
C SER A 911 10.73 -23.09 -8.82
N ALA A 912 11.13 -23.26 -7.56
CA ALA A 912 12.50 -23.50 -7.13
C ALA A 912 13.03 -24.90 -7.50
N ARG A 913 12.15 -25.83 -7.90
CA ARG A 913 12.52 -27.19 -8.34
C ARG A 913 12.60 -27.23 -9.87
N THR A 914 13.69 -27.74 -10.42
CA THR A 914 13.97 -27.76 -11.89
C THR A 914 12.90 -28.48 -12.72
N ILE A 915 12.15 -29.42 -12.11
CA ILE A 915 11.10 -30.23 -12.73
C ILE A 915 9.68 -29.69 -12.40
N GLY A 916 9.56 -28.71 -11.48
CA GLY A 916 8.29 -28.30 -10.87
C GLY A 916 7.44 -27.29 -11.64
N LYS A 917 8.00 -26.58 -12.62
CA LYS A 917 7.29 -25.47 -13.31
C LYS A 917 6.11 -25.93 -14.16
N ASP A 918 6.22 -27.11 -14.77
CA ASP A 918 5.14 -27.67 -15.60
C ASP A 918 3.96 -28.24 -14.78
N GLN A 919 4.21 -28.57 -13.51
CA GLN A 919 3.19 -29.07 -12.58
C GLN A 919 2.28 -27.95 -12.03
N ILE A 920 2.67 -26.69 -12.23
CA ILE A 920 1.88 -25.53 -11.83
C ILE A 920 0.71 -25.30 -12.80
N LEU A 921 0.91 -25.57 -14.08
CA LEU A 921 -0.06 -25.25 -15.13
C LEU A 921 -1.29 -26.16 -15.08
N ASP A 922 -2.45 -25.58 -15.39
CA ASP A 922 -3.72 -26.30 -15.53
C ASP A 922 -3.58 -27.42 -16.57
N SER A 923 -3.71 -28.66 -16.09
CA SER A 923 -3.49 -29.86 -16.90
C SER A 923 -4.52 -30.03 -18.03
N SER A 924 -5.72 -29.45 -17.86
CA SER A 924 -6.79 -29.52 -18.85
C SER A 924 -6.52 -28.60 -20.04
N ILE A 925 -5.85 -27.46 -19.80
CA ILE A 925 -5.56 -26.45 -20.83
C ILE A 925 -4.20 -26.67 -21.48
N LYS A 926 -3.17 -27.03 -20.71
CA LYS A 926 -1.80 -27.12 -21.24
C LYS A 926 -1.64 -28.18 -22.34
N ARG A 927 -2.55 -29.15 -22.41
CA ARG A 927 -2.58 -30.22 -23.43
C ARG A 927 -3.26 -29.81 -24.74
N THR A 928 -3.76 -28.57 -24.83
CA THR A 928 -4.50 -28.09 -26.02
C THR A 928 -3.59 -27.93 -27.24
N SER A 929 -2.42 -27.29 -27.10
CA SER A 929 -1.39 -27.21 -28.14
C SER A 929 0.00 -26.85 -27.57
N PRO A 930 1.10 -27.16 -28.29
CA PRO A 930 2.46 -26.75 -27.88
C PRO A 930 2.64 -25.23 -27.74
N GLU A 931 1.97 -24.45 -28.59
CA GLU A 931 2.03 -22.99 -28.58
C GLU A 931 1.36 -22.42 -27.33
N VAL A 932 0.18 -22.95 -26.97
CA VAL A 932 -0.51 -22.62 -25.72
C VAL A 932 0.37 -22.93 -24.52
N HIS A 933 1.01 -24.11 -24.51
CA HIS A 933 1.92 -24.51 -23.43
C HIS A 933 3.12 -23.55 -23.27
N SER A 934 3.78 -23.19 -24.38
CA SER A 934 4.89 -22.24 -24.38
C SER A 934 4.49 -20.84 -23.90
N GLN A 935 3.32 -20.36 -24.35
CA GLN A 935 2.76 -19.08 -23.91
C GLN A 935 2.40 -19.10 -22.42
N MET A 936 1.79 -20.17 -21.92
CA MET A 936 1.50 -20.35 -20.49
C MET A 936 2.78 -20.31 -19.64
N LEU A 937 3.87 -20.96 -20.08
CA LEU A 937 5.16 -20.91 -19.39
C LEU A 937 5.77 -19.51 -19.37
N SER A 938 5.60 -18.73 -20.45
CA SER A 938 6.03 -17.34 -20.51
C SER A 938 5.23 -16.45 -19.55
N VAL A 939 3.91 -16.60 -19.51
CA VAL A 939 3.04 -15.89 -18.56
C VAL A 939 3.33 -16.30 -17.12
N LEU A 940 3.66 -17.57 -16.85
CA LEU A 940 4.07 -18.04 -15.53
C LEU A 940 5.33 -17.33 -15.03
N LYS A 941 6.31 -17.05 -15.91
CA LYS A 941 7.48 -16.25 -15.52
C LYS A 941 7.08 -14.85 -15.08
N VAL A 942 6.15 -14.21 -15.81
CA VAL A 942 5.60 -12.89 -15.43
C VAL A 942 4.91 -12.95 -14.06
N ALA A 943 4.05 -13.95 -13.86
CA ALA A 943 3.32 -14.15 -12.61
C ALA A 943 4.27 -14.30 -11.41
N LEU A 944 5.31 -15.13 -11.55
CA LEU A 944 6.33 -15.36 -10.51
C LEU A 944 7.13 -14.08 -10.17
N SER A 945 7.46 -13.26 -11.18
CA SER A 945 8.09 -11.95 -10.92
C SER A 945 7.16 -10.97 -10.20
N CYS A 946 5.85 -11.05 -10.46
CA CYS A 946 4.85 -10.20 -9.80
C CYS A 946 4.64 -10.59 -8.33
N VAL A 947 4.63 -11.88 -8.00
CA VAL A 947 4.44 -12.37 -6.61
C VAL A 947 5.72 -12.42 -5.78
N CYS A 948 6.78 -11.71 -6.18
CA CYS A 948 8.01 -11.64 -5.38
C CYS A 948 7.71 -11.11 -3.96
N ALA A 949 8.32 -11.73 -2.94
CA ALA A 949 8.12 -11.34 -1.57
C ALA A 949 8.52 -9.88 -1.29
N SER A 950 9.52 -9.38 -2.01
CA SER A 950 10.03 -8.03 -1.84
C SER A 950 9.32 -7.05 -2.80
N PRO A 951 8.67 -5.99 -2.31
CA PRO A 951 7.86 -5.07 -3.13
C PRO A 951 8.67 -4.41 -4.24
N GLU A 952 9.91 -4.08 -3.95
CA GLU A 952 10.80 -3.37 -4.84
C GLU A 952 11.28 -4.22 -6.03
N SER A 953 11.23 -5.55 -5.89
CA SER A 953 11.54 -6.54 -6.94
C SER A 953 10.49 -6.60 -8.03
N ARG A 954 9.26 -6.17 -7.71
CA ARG A 954 8.11 -6.41 -8.56
C ARG A 954 8.15 -5.45 -9.74
N PRO A 955 7.94 -5.93 -10.98
CA PRO A 955 7.91 -5.07 -12.15
C PRO A 955 6.78 -4.03 -12.05
N LYS A 956 7.02 -2.81 -12.54
CA LYS A 956 5.94 -1.81 -12.69
C LYS A 956 4.87 -2.38 -13.66
N MET A 957 3.59 -2.06 -13.46
CA MET A 957 2.50 -2.60 -14.30
C MET A 957 2.70 -2.34 -15.81
N ARG A 958 3.29 -1.20 -16.19
CA ARG A 958 3.67 -0.92 -17.59
C ARG A 958 4.65 -1.95 -18.16
N ASN A 959 5.59 -2.43 -17.35
CA ASN A 959 6.55 -3.46 -17.75
C ASN A 959 5.87 -4.83 -17.79
N VAL A 960 5.02 -5.14 -16.80
CA VAL A 960 4.20 -6.36 -16.80
C VAL A 960 3.37 -6.47 -18.07
N LEU A 961 2.69 -5.39 -18.47
CA LEU A 961 1.90 -5.33 -19.70
C LEU A 961 2.76 -5.62 -20.94
N ARG A 962 3.96 -5.03 -21.03
CA ARG A 962 4.92 -5.31 -22.12
C ARG A 962 5.37 -6.78 -22.13
N MET A 963 5.68 -7.34 -20.95
CA MET A 963 6.08 -8.74 -20.83
C MET A 963 4.96 -9.69 -21.27
N LEU A 964 3.70 -9.37 -20.93
CA LEU A 964 2.54 -10.15 -21.38
C LEU A 964 2.34 -10.04 -22.90
N PHE A 965 2.50 -8.86 -23.51
CA PHE A 965 2.45 -8.72 -24.98
C PHE A 965 3.54 -9.52 -25.69
N ASN A 966 4.74 -9.58 -25.12
CA ASN A 966 5.88 -10.32 -25.67
C ASN A 966 5.78 -11.83 -25.45
N ALA A 967 4.80 -12.31 -24.68
CA ALA A 967 4.52 -13.73 -24.51
C ALA A 967 3.66 -14.31 -25.66
N ARG A 968 3.37 -13.52 -26.70
CA ARG A 968 2.59 -13.93 -27.87
C ARG A 968 3.30 -14.93 -28.76
#